data_AF-A0A496CJX9-F1
#
_entry.id   AF-A0A496CJX9-F1
#
_cell.length_a   1.000
_cell.length_b   1.000
_cell.length_c   1.000
_cell.angle_alpha   90.00
_cell.angle_beta   90.00
_cell.angle_gamma   90.00
#
_symmetry.space_group_name_H-M   'P 1'
#
loop_
_entity.id
_entity.type
_entity.pdbx_description
1 polymer ?
#
loop_
_entity_poly.entity_id
_entity_poly.type
_entity_poly.pdbx_seq_one_letter_code
_entity_poly.pdbx_strand_id
1 'polypeptide(L)'
;MALGTLFSANAQTVQDAYRTFATTSVSKTSTGKAGLSALTGGATFNGAAWSQDVYHIQDNLLYQLQVTAGTNIQDDGTDPYVLIQERNYETGKIYLKAVKSSEAPLNASLWTINYDKEDGVSGGKFTYVNKETGFALTFDHERAAKTVGTAPNAKATAAVEMNGCTDNWSWYTVNSNVNPFDYSPVFSYLHNQANNQVMCLVVADDATVTGDLATDGMNKTGVLLTSAVYDSNVAGPSVGNIPTIAVNLKPVVANPIIMTADDLNARMDADFHATNFEFLFNPNTLEGTAPFTGSFVAEKNALGLTLADVDAKKFNLNFKIGNKYLLADTARYQEEKYAPSVSPSVQFAVKTPVSTDGDYMKARYYFKATYFPTNDSLLIEPLNAAVQEDAEFNAHTDWKASKACTQYFENDYTVANTFTNTKTYATTGSNTVSLTAATIPGQTNPVLTVARDNRDEFKVKTSIVRPFEYLTRGTVANGLYFINLYTTKSSVERANGMYIVENMEGNMMYDNQAMDQDFSLMPATQWVVEQLDCNDASSVARRVKIHNREYADQVFEGQLYNMGTTAAGETIYRFIDRTYVGGNDNKGMFNNQNLGVQDSIIFTAVTSPIAKTAYHGYKKFTVDELSNGIENNYTIKYYHFNNDNLYLQSEVGKISKAEEATDPTIYEIAEATLPNNGGAIVNSFGYSLDGYQDLQRTAYVLKLKDANLLDNDKKYLALVKNAQDNNYYYEAVKKADIDGVKAKWAYFYLKADQVRSDANNAVTDTCYVLVDIQNTNGTLETSNGWNKANVVDGLGTLRFSSLNDNPEDRASAFYFQHKIRPQYIDMTADYDMPMNNVVKIYRKSGNANEYLFEDGNDSKNVSASQPIADVQFLGIESKGVSADAAAMYVDKVLSSNKFMPQYLFAVDVDSIPDGFLCGSKTHGYWETEAEAKAADDNHYVAYNGYVAGRFLVNYTDSVQPNNNVMTDADKFKFENYTRLGFVEGVHQVTTDAKGNVTAETLYILNNGKTLADVTTIVNNTETGTKVIDFDLLRANSVANVLDGAHKNYAFSLRKINDQADETADASEGFLMESNGQGSAIGSFAGAWVKVHNGIPVLAQITPTGDHEDISASINEVINQSQVFHFGQTDETPTENEGVKTTEVSVSVIPGAVVVKGAEGKTVAISNVLGQTIANTVITSSEATISVPAGIVFVAVEGESAVKAIIK
;
A
#
# COMPACT_ATOMS: atom_id res chain seq x y z
N MET A 1 10.58 -34.12 6.69
CA MET A 1 10.20 -35.45 7.25
C MET A 1 8.77 -35.40 7.74
N ALA A 2 7.79 -35.53 6.85
CA ALA A 2 6.37 -35.72 7.17
C ALA A 2 5.64 -36.13 5.89
N LEU A 3 5.74 -37.40 5.49
CA LEU A 3 5.03 -37.97 4.34
C LEU A 3 4.81 -39.48 4.50
N GLY A 4 4.61 -39.92 5.75
CA GLY A 4 4.42 -41.33 6.12
C GLY A 4 2.98 -41.72 6.48
N THR A 5 1.99 -40.84 6.36
CA THR A 5 0.68 -41.03 7.00
C THR A 5 -0.51 -40.74 6.08
N LEU A 6 -0.60 -41.45 4.96
CA LEU A 6 -1.86 -41.59 4.19
C LEU A 6 -2.19 -43.03 3.76
N PHE A 7 -1.42 -44.02 4.25
CA PHE A 7 -1.75 -45.45 4.12
C PHE A 7 -1.92 -46.10 5.49
N SER A 8 -2.87 -45.63 6.29
CA SER A 8 -3.39 -46.43 7.41
C SER A 8 -4.62 -47.19 6.94
N ALA A 9 -4.39 -48.36 6.36
CA ALA A 9 -5.46 -49.30 6.06
C ALA A 9 -6.08 -49.79 7.38
N ASN A 10 -7.39 -49.53 7.55
CA ASN A 10 -8.19 -50.26 8.54
C ASN A 10 -8.06 -51.76 8.26
N ALA A 11 -7.65 -52.50 9.28
CA ALA A 11 -7.44 -53.94 9.23
C ALA A 11 -8.77 -54.68 9.04
N GLN A 12 -9.17 -54.86 7.78
CA GLN A 12 -10.14 -55.88 7.38
C GLN A 12 -9.38 -56.95 6.59
N THR A 13 -9.12 -58.06 7.30
CA THR A 13 -8.53 -59.34 6.87
C THR A 13 -7.80 -59.35 5.51
N VAL A 14 -6.47 -59.32 5.62
CA VAL A 14 -5.41 -59.40 4.58
C VAL A 14 -5.47 -60.68 3.69
N GLN A 15 -6.59 -61.38 3.59
CA GLN A 15 -6.72 -62.61 2.81
C GLN A 15 -7.39 -62.46 1.44
N ASP A 16 -8.20 -61.42 1.20
CA ASP A 16 -8.93 -61.28 -0.07
C ASP A 16 -8.15 -60.55 -1.16
N ALA A 17 -7.05 -59.88 -0.82
CA ALA A 17 -6.17 -59.18 -1.78
C ALA A 17 -5.03 -60.05 -2.35
N TYR A 18 -4.88 -61.29 -1.86
CA TYR A 18 -3.64 -62.07 -2.02
C TYR A 18 -3.86 -63.48 -2.59
N ARG A 19 -5.03 -63.77 -3.15
CA ARG A 19 -5.25 -65.03 -3.86
C ARG A 19 -6.05 -64.80 -5.12
N THR A 20 -5.50 -65.34 -6.22
CA THR A 20 -5.97 -65.32 -7.60
C THR A 20 -5.71 -64.00 -8.33
N PHE A 21 -5.09 -64.14 -9.51
CA PHE A 21 -5.23 -63.26 -10.66
C PHE A 21 -6.68 -63.25 -11.17
N ALA A 22 -7.65 -63.10 -10.27
CA ALA A 22 -9.01 -62.80 -10.63
C ALA A 22 -9.08 -61.29 -10.76
N THR A 23 -9.23 -60.83 -11.99
CA THR A 23 -10.09 -59.68 -12.25
C THR A 23 -11.49 -60.02 -11.76
N THR A 24 -11.71 -59.97 -10.44
CA THR A 24 -13.05 -59.93 -9.90
C THR A 24 -13.61 -58.58 -10.27
N SER A 25 -14.37 -58.56 -11.35
CA SER A 25 -15.58 -57.75 -11.41
C SER A 25 -16.27 -57.90 -10.05
N VAL A 26 -16.23 -56.85 -9.22
CA VAL A 26 -16.47 -56.91 -7.77
C VAL A 26 -17.94 -57.26 -7.49
N SER A 27 -18.28 -58.55 -7.52
CA SER A 27 -19.63 -59.07 -7.26
C SER A 27 -19.99 -58.93 -5.79
N LYS A 28 -21.21 -58.46 -5.54
CA LYS A 28 -21.78 -58.04 -4.26
C LYS A 28 -21.97 -59.17 -3.21
N THR A 29 -21.56 -60.43 -3.46
CA THR A 29 -22.14 -61.59 -2.72
C THR A 29 -21.21 -62.69 -2.20
N SER A 30 -19.88 -62.60 -2.19
CA SER A 30 -19.07 -63.69 -1.59
C SER A 30 -18.33 -63.30 -0.32
N THR A 31 -19.04 -63.34 0.81
CA THR A 31 -18.41 -63.70 2.09
C THR A 31 -18.01 -65.17 2.03
N GLY A 32 -16.74 -65.44 1.73
CA GLY A 32 -16.12 -66.76 1.94
C GLY A 32 -16.32 -67.80 0.82
N LYS A 33 -15.18 -68.34 0.35
CA LYS A 33 -15.02 -69.70 -0.24
C LYS A 33 -16.08 -70.14 -1.28
N ALA A 34 -16.09 -69.54 -2.46
CA ALA A 34 -16.55 -70.22 -3.67
C ALA A 34 -15.77 -69.69 -4.88
N GLY A 35 -15.10 -70.59 -5.59
CA GLY A 35 -14.37 -70.26 -6.81
C GLY A 35 -15.29 -69.66 -7.87
N LEU A 36 -14.73 -68.75 -8.65
CA LEU A 36 -15.34 -68.23 -9.87
C LEU A 36 -15.72 -69.43 -10.76
N SER A 37 -17.00 -69.76 -10.81
CA SER A 37 -17.53 -70.61 -11.87
C SER A 37 -17.54 -69.78 -13.14
N ALA A 38 -16.83 -70.29 -14.15
CA ALA A 38 -16.79 -69.87 -15.55
C ALA A 38 -17.60 -68.60 -15.90
N LEU A 39 -16.92 -67.45 -15.99
CA LEU A 39 -17.35 -66.40 -16.91
C LEU A 39 -17.17 -66.97 -18.32
N THR A 40 -18.27 -67.42 -18.90
CA THR A 40 -18.32 -67.95 -20.25
C THR A 40 -18.22 -66.77 -21.23
N GLY A 41 -17.08 -66.66 -21.92
CA GLY A 41 -16.95 -65.81 -23.11
C GLY A 41 -15.94 -64.65 -23.08
N GLY A 42 -15.05 -64.55 -22.09
CA GLY A 42 -14.02 -63.49 -22.04
C GLY A 42 -12.68 -63.88 -22.66
N ALA A 43 -11.96 -62.90 -23.21
CA ALA A 43 -10.58 -63.07 -23.69
C ALA A 43 -9.68 -63.61 -22.57
N THR A 44 -8.79 -64.55 -22.91
CA THR A 44 -7.82 -65.09 -21.95
C THR A 44 -6.56 -64.24 -21.92
N PHE A 45 -6.17 -63.71 -20.76
CA PHE A 45 -4.87 -63.07 -20.57
C PHE A 45 -3.95 -63.99 -19.75
N ASN A 46 -2.79 -64.39 -20.31
CA ASN A 46 -1.93 -65.46 -19.77
C ASN A 46 -2.67 -66.78 -19.42
N GLY A 47 -3.81 -67.09 -20.07
CA GLY A 47 -4.58 -68.30 -19.83
C GLY A 47 -5.72 -68.20 -18.80
N ALA A 48 -5.95 -67.03 -18.18
CA ALA A 48 -7.07 -66.78 -17.27
C ALA A 48 -8.14 -65.87 -17.91
N ALA A 49 -9.42 -66.08 -17.57
CA ALA A 49 -10.54 -65.26 -18.07
C ALA A 49 -10.48 -63.83 -17.48
N TRP A 50 -10.49 -62.81 -18.34
CA TRP A 50 -10.45 -61.40 -17.97
C TRP A 50 -11.75 -60.68 -18.37
N SER A 51 -12.23 -59.74 -17.55
CA SER A 51 -13.37 -58.85 -17.86
C SER A 51 -13.09 -57.41 -17.45
N GLN A 52 -13.57 -56.46 -18.28
CA GLN A 52 -13.53 -55.02 -18.03
C GLN A 52 -14.65 -54.51 -17.11
N ASP A 53 -15.64 -55.36 -16.81
CA ASP A 53 -16.88 -54.97 -16.15
C ASP A 53 -16.70 -54.59 -14.67
N VAL A 54 -17.25 -53.44 -14.29
CA VAL A 54 -17.24 -52.93 -12.90
C VAL A 54 -18.64 -53.07 -12.31
N TYR A 55 -18.75 -53.75 -11.16
CA TYR A 55 -20.01 -53.94 -10.42
C TYR A 55 -20.04 -53.16 -9.09
N HIS A 56 -18.87 -52.77 -8.59
CA HIS A 56 -18.71 -51.96 -7.39
C HIS A 56 -17.48 -51.09 -7.53
N ILE A 57 -17.67 -49.78 -7.37
CA ILE A 57 -16.62 -48.76 -7.41
C ILE A 57 -16.05 -48.62 -6.00
N GLN A 58 -14.78 -48.99 -5.86
CA GLN A 58 -13.97 -48.85 -4.65
C GLN A 58 -13.02 -47.66 -4.78
N ASP A 59 -12.93 -46.85 -3.72
CA ASP A 59 -12.13 -45.63 -3.61
C ASP A 59 -10.61 -45.88 -3.61
N ASN A 60 -10.17 -47.08 -3.24
CA ASN A 60 -8.76 -47.47 -3.20
C ASN A 60 -8.21 -48.04 -4.52
N LEU A 61 -9.02 -48.08 -5.58
CA LEU A 61 -8.65 -48.59 -6.91
C LEU A 61 -8.59 -47.47 -7.96
N LEU A 62 -7.91 -47.75 -9.06
CA LEU A 62 -7.83 -46.89 -10.23
C LEU A 62 -8.71 -47.43 -11.36
N TYR A 63 -9.39 -46.55 -12.08
CA TYR A 63 -10.25 -46.93 -13.19
C TYR A 63 -9.86 -46.16 -14.44
N GLN A 64 -10.03 -46.79 -15.60
CA GLN A 64 -10.19 -46.02 -16.83
C GLN A 64 -11.67 -45.65 -16.97
N LEU A 65 -11.92 -44.47 -17.52
CA LEU A 65 -13.27 -44.00 -17.82
C LEU A 65 -13.46 -44.05 -19.33
N GLN A 66 -14.21 -45.03 -19.82
CA GLN A 66 -14.60 -45.07 -21.23
C GLN A 66 -15.60 -43.95 -21.52
N VAL A 67 -15.53 -43.38 -22.72
CA VAL A 67 -16.22 -42.14 -23.10
C VAL A 67 -17.02 -42.34 -24.38
N THR A 68 -18.28 -41.91 -24.38
CA THR A 68 -19.10 -41.78 -25.60
C THR A 68 -19.86 -40.45 -25.63
N ALA A 69 -20.10 -39.93 -26.83
CA ALA A 69 -20.85 -38.69 -27.05
C ALA A 69 -21.44 -38.67 -28.46
N GLY A 70 -22.65 -39.19 -28.62
CA GLY A 70 -23.36 -39.23 -29.90
C GLY A 70 -22.52 -39.83 -31.04
N THR A 71 -22.41 -39.12 -32.17
CA THR A 71 -21.51 -39.47 -33.28
C THR A 71 -20.15 -38.79 -33.20
N ASN A 72 -19.94 -37.90 -32.22
CA ASN A 72 -18.65 -37.22 -32.03
C ASN A 72 -17.60 -38.17 -31.42
N ILE A 73 -18.03 -39.06 -30.52
CA ILE A 73 -17.20 -40.08 -29.87
C ILE A 73 -18.01 -41.37 -29.80
N GLN A 74 -17.55 -42.40 -30.51
CA GLN A 74 -18.21 -43.71 -30.58
C GLN A 74 -17.34 -44.79 -29.94
N ASP A 75 -17.99 -45.73 -29.24
CA ASP A 75 -17.38 -46.95 -28.74
C ASP A 75 -17.27 -47.95 -29.92
N ASP A 76 -16.04 -48.31 -30.28
CA ASP A 76 -15.74 -49.28 -31.34
C ASP A 76 -15.53 -50.71 -30.78
N GLY A 77 -15.71 -50.89 -29.47
CA GLY A 77 -15.57 -52.15 -28.74
C GLY A 77 -14.13 -52.66 -28.60
N THR A 78 -13.28 -52.46 -29.61
CA THR A 78 -11.89 -52.97 -29.63
C THR A 78 -10.85 -51.94 -29.22
N ASP A 79 -11.13 -50.65 -29.37
CA ASP A 79 -10.27 -49.53 -29.00
C ASP A 79 -11.10 -48.30 -28.55
N PRO A 80 -11.86 -48.42 -27.44
CA PRO A 80 -12.77 -47.37 -27.01
C PRO A 80 -12.01 -46.10 -26.64
N TYR A 81 -12.70 -44.96 -26.69
CA TYR A 81 -12.15 -43.72 -26.16
C TYR A 81 -12.14 -43.76 -24.63
N VAL A 82 -11.05 -43.32 -24.02
CA VAL A 82 -10.89 -43.17 -22.57
C VAL A 82 -10.58 -41.72 -22.21
N LEU A 83 -11.04 -41.30 -21.03
CA LEU A 83 -10.89 -39.95 -20.52
C LEU A 83 -9.47 -39.72 -20.00
N ILE A 84 -8.82 -38.66 -20.45
CA ILE A 84 -7.52 -38.23 -19.97
C ILE A 84 -7.54 -36.77 -19.50
N GLN A 85 -6.68 -36.46 -18.53
CA GLN A 85 -6.25 -35.09 -18.24
C GLN A 85 -4.93 -34.81 -18.97
N GLU A 86 -4.91 -33.75 -19.77
CA GLU A 86 -3.72 -33.33 -20.50
C GLU A 86 -3.28 -31.95 -20.04
N ARG A 87 -2.00 -31.82 -19.67
CA ARG A 87 -1.38 -30.54 -19.34
C ARG A 87 -0.76 -29.95 -20.60
N ASN A 88 -0.96 -28.66 -20.80
CA ASN A 88 -0.13 -27.87 -21.69
C ASN A 88 1.18 -27.53 -20.94
N TYR A 89 2.32 -28.02 -21.43
CA TYR A 89 3.64 -27.88 -20.82
C TYR A 89 4.25 -26.49 -20.95
N GLU A 90 3.74 -25.68 -21.88
CA GLU A 90 4.14 -24.29 -22.01
C GLU A 90 3.38 -23.42 -21.00
N THR A 91 2.05 -23.51 -20.96
CA THR A 91 1.23 -22.61 -20.11
C THR A 91 0.89 -23.18 -18.73
N GLY A 92 1.10 -24.48 -18.51
CA GLY A 92 0.70 -25.19 -17.30
C GLY A 92 -0.79 -25.53 -17.17
N LYS A 93 -1.63 -24.99 -18.06
CA LYS A 93 -3.09 -25.20 -18.08
C LYS A 93 -3.44 -26.68 -18.28
N ILE A 94 -4.51 -27.14 -17.64
CA ILE A 94 -4.97 -28.53 -17.73
C ILE A 94 -6.28 -28.57 -18.52
N TYR A 95 -6.39 -29.49 -19.47
CA TYR A 95 -7.56 -29.70 -20.31
C TYR A 95 -8.03 -31.15 -20.27
N LEU A 96 -9.33 -31.36 -20.54
CA LEU A 96 -9.95 -32.68 -20.58
C LEU A 96 -10.04 -33.18 -22.02
N LYS A 97 -9.67 -34.44 -22.27
CA LYS A 97 -9.68 -35.01 -23.61
C LYS A 97 -10.09 -36.47 -23.60
N ALA A 98 -10.70 -36.92 -24.68
CA ALA A 98 -10.96 -38.33 -24.96
C ALA A 98 -9.95 -38.83 -26.00
N VAL A 99 -9.19 -39.87 -25.66
CA VAL A 99 -8.17 -40.47 -26.53
C VAL A 99 -8.46 -41.96 -26.68
N LYS A 100 -8.12 -42.54 -27.83
CA LYS A 100 -8.24 -43.99 -28.04
C LYS A 100 -7.44 -44.77 -27.00
N SER A 101 -8.02 -45.82 -26.43
CA SER A 101 -7.41 -46.60 -25.34
C SER A 101 -6.01 -47.14 -25.67
N SER A 102 -5.75 -47.45 -26.94
CA SER A 102 -4.46 -47.91 -27.46
C SER A 102 -3.39 -46.81 -27.51
N GLU A 103 -3.80 -45.54 -27.57
CA GLU A 103 -2.93 -44.35 -27.64
C GLU A 103 -2.86 -43.58 -26.32
N ALA A 104 -3.76 -43.88 -25.37
CA ALA A 104 -3.91 -43.17 -24.12
C ALA A 104 -2.68 -43.34 -23.19
N PRO A 105 -2.09 -42.24 -22.70
CA PRO A 105 -1.05 -42.29 -21.68
C PRO A 105 -1.58 -42.89 -20.39
N LEU A 106 -0.81 -43.80 -19.79
CA LEU A 106 -1.32 -44.69 -18.77
C LEU A 106 -1.84 -43.92 -17.55
N ASN A 107 -0.99 -43.16 -16.86
CA ASN A 107 -1.40 -42.41 -15.67
C ASN A 107 -2.44 -41.34 -15.98
N ALA A 108 -2.29 -40.61 -17.09
CA ALA A 108 -3.23 -39.55 -17.47
C ALA A 108 -4.64 -40.10 -17.72
N SER A 109 -4.78 -41.38 -18.06
CA SER A 109 -6.06 -42.07 -18.27
C SER A 109 -6.65 -42.75 -17.02
N LEU A 110 -5.91 -42.78 -15.91
CA LEU A 110 -6.32 -43.47 -14.69
C LEU A 110 -6.91 -42.50 -13.66
N TRP A 111 -8.03 -42.89 -13.07
CA TRP A 111 -8.80 -42.07 -12.16
C TRP A 111 -9.14 -42.86 -10.89
N THR A 112 -8.91 -42.25 -9.74
CA THR A 112 -9.53 -42.66 -8.48
C THR A 112 -10.94 -42.08 -8.44
N ILE A 113 -11.92 -42.89 -8.05
CA ILE A 113 -13.33 -42.49 -7.99
C ILE A 113 -13.80 -42.59 -6.54
N ASN A 114 -14.06 -41.45 -5.93
CA ASN A 114 -14.59 -41.37 -4.57
C ASN A 114 -16.10 -41.22 -4.59
N TYR A 115 -16.78 -41.78 -3.58
CA TYR A 115 -18.23 -41.72 -3.43
C TYR A 115 -18.61 -41.21 -2.04
N ASP A 116 -19.22 -40.04 -1.97
CA ASP A 116 -19.72 -39.46 -0.73
C ASP A 116 -21.09 -40.06 -0.34
N LYS A 117 -21.32 -40.23 0.97
CA LYS A 117 -22.54 -40.87 1.49
C LYS A 117 -23.82 -40.16 1.03
N GLU A 118 -24.84 -40.98 0.74
CA GLU A 118 -26.17 -40.60 0.26
C GLU A 118 -26.84 -39.53 1.14
N ASP A 119 -27.35 -38.46 0.51
CA ASP A 119 -28.15 -37.41 1.17
C ASP A 119 -29.64 -37.79 1.33
N GLY A 120 -30.01 -39.00 0.91
CA GLY A 120 -31.37 -39.54 0.97
C GLY A 120 -32.35 -38.98 -0.07
N VAL A 121 -31.93 -38.08 -0.97
CA VAL A 121 -32.82 -37.41 -1.95
C VAL A 121 -32.28 -37.45 -3.39
N SER A 122 -30.96 -37.30 -3.60
CA SER A 122 -30.36 -37.12 -4.94
C SER A 122 -29.42 -38.25 -5.41
N GLY A 123 -29.17 -39.24 -4.56
CA GLY A 123 -28.10 -40.24 -4.74
C GLY A 123 -26.78 -39.77 -4.12
N GLY A 124 -25.73 -40.59 -4.15
CA GLY A 124 -24.40 -40.14 -3.70
C GLY A 124 -23.64 -39.35 -4.77
N LYS A 125 -22.65 -38.56 -4.32
CA LYS A 125 -21.81 -37.70 -5.18
C LYS A 125 -20.49 -38.39 -5.49
N PHE A 126 -20.00 -38.20 -6.72
CA PHE A 126 -18.76 -38.78 -7.21
C PHE A 126 -17.71 -37.69 -7.43
N THR A 127 -16.49 -37.96 -6.99
CA THR A 127 -15.31 -37.14 -7.31
C THR A 127 -14.30 -38.01 -8.05
N TYR A 128 -13.69 -37.45 -9.09
CA TYR A 128 -12.72 -38.15 -9.92
C TYR A 128 -11.37 -37.47 -9.77
N VAL A 129 -10.37 -38.17 -9.24
CA VAL A 129 -9.00 -37.64 -9.08
C VAL A 129 -8.09 -38.35 -10.05
N ASN A 130 -7.41 -37.59 -10.91
CA ASN A 130 -6.52 -38.16 -11.90
C ASN A 130 -5.20 -38.62 -11.27
N LYS A 131 -4.70 -39.78 -11.70
CA LYS A 131 -3.45 -40.34 -11.18
C LYS A 131 -2.22 -39.51 -11.53
N GLU A 132 -2.17 -38.93 -12.73
CA GLU A 132 -0.99 -38.20 -13.20
C GLU A 132 -0.84 -36.87 -12.48
N THR A 133 -1.92 -36.09 -12.43
CA THR A 133 -1.86 -34.71 -11.95
C THR A 133 -2.19 -34.57 -10.46
N GLY A 134 -2.83 -35.58 -9.86
CA GLY A 134 -3.48 -35.47 -8.56
C GLY A 134 -4.66 -34.48 -8.53
N PHE A 135 -5.08 -33.97 -9.70
CA PHE A 135 -6.11 -32.94 -9.82
C PHE A 135 -7.47 -33.56 -10.09
N ALA A 136 -8.48 -33.07 -9.37
CA ALA A 136 -9.84 -33.55 -9.55
C ALA A 136 -10.45 -33.09 -10.89
N LEU A 137 -11.44 -33.81 -11.39
CA LEU A 137 -12.31 -33.35 -12.47
C LEU A 137 -13.15 -32.19 -11.95
N THR A 138 -12.67 -30.96 -12.16
CA THR A 138 -13.35 -29.75 -11.70
C THR A 138 -13.53 -28.73 -12.82
N PHE A 139 -14.66 -28.00 -12.75
CA PHE A 139 -14.96 -26.88 -13.63
C PHE A 139 -15.64 -25.76 -12.84
N ASP A 140 -15.35 -24.52 -13.23
CA ASP A 140 -16.10 -23.35 -12.78
C ASP A 140 -17.32 -23.15 -13.66
N HIS A 141 -18.50 -23.24 -13.05
CA HIS A 141 -19.76 -23.00 -13.71
C HIS A 141 -19.87 -21.60 -14.36
N GLU A 142 -19.15 -20.57 -13.89
CA GLU A 142 -19.17 -19.24 -14.51
C GLU A 142 -18.41 -19.22 -15.84
N ARG A 143 -17.33 -20.02 -15.94
CA ARG A 143 -16.48 -20.13 -17.13
C ARG A 143 -16.93 -21.21 -18.10
N ALA A 144 -17.74 -22.16 -17.63
CA ALA A 144 -18.35 -23.20 -18.45
C ALA A 144 -19.12 -22.62 -19.65
N ALA A 145 -19.12 -23.34 -20.77
CA ALA A 145 -19.78 -22.89 -21.99
C ALA A 145 -21.29 -22.66 -21.75
N LYS A 146 -21.78 -21.45 -22.05
CA LYS A 146 -23.19 -21.05 -21.85
C LYS A 146 -24.09 -21.29 -23.07
N THR A 147 -23.48 -21.54 -24.23
CA THR A 147 -24.16 -21.48 -25.53
C THR A 147 -23.80 -22.67 -26.41
N VAL A 148 -24.03 -23.89 -25.90
CA VAL A 148 -23.99 -25.09 -26.75
C VAL A 148 -25.41 -25.33 -27.26
N GLY A 149 -25.57 -25.33 -28.59
CA GLY A 149 -26.89 -25.52 -29.21
C GLY A 149 -27.50 -26.88 -28.85
N THR A 150 -28.82 -27.02 -28.97
CA THR A 150 -29.54 -28.27 -28.65
C THR A 150 -29.65 -29.24 -29.84
N ALA A 151 -29.02 -28.92 -30.98
CA ALA A 151 -28.96 -29.82 -32.12
C ALA A 151 -28.15 -31.09 -31.78
N PRO A 152 -28.53 -32.28 -32.30
CA PRO A 152 -27.78 -33.51 -32.06
C PRO A 152 -26.29 -33.33 -32.40
N ASN A 153 -25.40 -33.79 -31.50
CA ASN A 153 -23.94 -33.70 -31.63
C ASN A 153 -23.36 -32.27 -31.65
N ALA A 154 -24.11 -31.26 -31.17
CA ALA A 154 -23.58 -29.92 -30.99
C ALA A 154 -22.32 -29.93 -30.10
N LYS A 155 -21.38 -29.03 -30.40
CA LYS A 155 -20.11 -28.88 -29.70
C LYS A 155 -19.99 -27.46 -29.14
N ALA A 156 -19.24 -27.31 -28.06
CA ALA A 156 -18.76 -26.01 -27.62
C ALA A 156 -17.70 -25.48 -28.59
N THR A 157 -17.68 -24.18 -28.86
CA THR A 157 -16.70 -23.54 -29.76
C THR A 157 -15.37 -23.24 -29.09
N ALA A 158 -15.30 -23.29 -27.76
CA ALA A 158 -14.11 -23.04 -26.97
C ALA A 158 -14.00 -24.09 -25.87
N ALA A 159 -12.77 -24.52 -25.58
CA ALA A 159 -12.52 -25.37 -24.43
C ALA A 159 -12.19 -24.55 -23.19
N VAL A 160 -12.69 -25.02 -22.04
CA VAL A 160 -12.42 -24.40 -20.75
C VAL A 160 -11.31 -25.19 -20.08
N GLU A 161 -10.31 -24.47 -19.56
CA GLU A 161 -9.31 -25.07 -18.69
C GLU A 161 -10.00 -25.74 -17.49
N MET A 162 -9.56 -26.93 -17.12
CA MET A 162 -9.96 -27.59 -15.90
C MET A 162 -9.47 -26.81 -14.68
N ASN A 163 -10.36 -25.99 -14.15
CA ASN A 163 -10.24 -25.29 -12.89
C ASN A 163 -11.63 -24.94 -12.36
N GLY A 164 -11.73 -24.66 -11.07
CA GLY A 164 -12.98 -24.28 -10.41
C GLY A 164 -13.35 -25.19 -9.23
N CYS A 165 -14.49 -24.85 -8.63
CA CYS A 165 -14.88 -25.31 -7.29
C CYS A 165 -15.90 -26.46 -7.33
N THR A 166 -16.44 -26.81 -8.51
CA THR A 166 -17.36 -27.94 -8.68
C THR A 166 -16.58 -29.20 -9.02
N ASP A 167 -16.34 -30.03 -8.01
CA ASP A 167 -15.66 -31.32 -8.08
C ASP A 167 -16.59 -32.52 -7.78
N ASN A 168 -17.81 -32.20 -7.38
CA ASN A 168 -18.86 -33.15 -7.00
C ASN A 168 -19.84 -33.34 -8.14
N TRP A 169 -19.85 -34.55 -8.70
CA TRP A 169 -20.66 -34.92 -9.85
C TRP A 169 -21.68 -35.99 -9.49
N SER A 170 -22.91 -35.81 -9.95
CA SER A 170 -23.92 -36.85 -10.03
C SER A 170 -23.65 -37.75 -11.23
N TRP A 171 -23.79 -39.07 -11.05
CA TRP A 171 -23.54 -40.06 -12.10
C TRP A 171 -24.44 -41.30 -12.00
N TYR A 172 -24.26 -42.08 -10.93
CA TYR A 172 -25.13 -43.21 -10.57
C TYR A 172 -25.77 -42.94 -9.21
N THR A 173 -26.85 -43.63 -8.87
CA THR A 173 -27.48 -43.47 -7.56
C THR A 173 -26.75 -44.23 -6.44
N VAL A 174 -25.95 -45.23 -6.80
CA VAL A 174 -25.21 -46.11 -5.89
C VAL A 174 -23.83 -46.42 -6.47
N ASN A 175 -22.86 -46.74 -5.61
CA ASN A 175 -21.53 -47.20 -6.02
C ASN A 175 -21.43 -48.72 -6.22
N SER A 176 -22.48 -49.51 -5.90
CA SER A 176 -22.50 -50.97 -6.06
C SER A 176 -23.83 -51.50 -6.62
N ASN A 177 -23.77 -52.27 -7.70
CA ASN A 177 -24.93 -52.76 -8.44
C ASN A 177 -24.85 -54.28 -8.74
N VAL A 178 -26.00 -54.89 -9.06
CA VAL A 178 -26.10 -56.31 -9.48
C VAL A 178 -25.72 -56.54 -10.94
N ASN A 179 -25.92 -55.52 -11.77
CA ASN A 179 -25.47 -55.47 -13.16
C ASN A 179 -24.20 -54.61 -13.25
N PRO A 180 -23.34 -54.83 -14.25
CA PRO A 180 -22.18 -53.99 -14.46
C PRO A 180 -22.62 -52.54 -14.78
N PHE A 181 -21.83 -51.57 -14.34
CA PHE A 181 -22.05 -50.16 -14.68
C PHE A 181 -21.93 -49.96 -16.19
N ASP A 182 -22.83 -49.17 -16.75
CA ASP A 182 -22.88 -48.84 -18.19
C ASP A 182 -22.79 -47.33 -18.41
N TYR A 183 -22.65 -46.90 -19.66
CA TYR A 183 -22.53 -45.49 -20.03
C TYR A 183 -23.66 -44.64 -19.42
N SER A 184 -23.28 -43.60 -18.68
CA SER A 184 -24.21 -42.63 -18.07
C SER A 184 -23.55 -41.25 -18.07
N PRO A 185 -24.30 -40.15 -18.25
CA PRO A 185 -23.74 -38.82 -18.23
C PRO A 185 -23.33 -38.40 -16.80
N VAL A 186 -22.27 -37.62 -16.70
CA VAL A 186 -21.88 -36.94 -15.46
C VAL A 186 -22.33 -35.49 -15.48
N PHE A 187 -22.96 -35.05 -14.39
CA PHE A 187 -23.53 -33.71 -14.29
C PHE A 187 -23.54 -33.19 -12.85
N SER A 188 -23.73 -31.90 -12.66
CA SER A 188 -23.87 -31.28 -11.34
C SER A 188 -24.96 -30.21 -11.38
N TYR A 189 -25.92 -30.28 -10.45
CA TYR A 189 -26.98 -29.28 -10.33
C TYR A 189 -26.50 -28.06 -9.53
N LEU A 190 -26.74 -26.87 -10.08
CA LEU A 190 -26.33 -25.60 -9.50
C LEU A 190 -27.51 -24.96 -8.76
N HIS A 191 -27.89 -25.55 -7.63
CA HIS A 191 -29.14 -25.22 -6.92
C HIS A 191 -29.18 -23.84 -6.25
N ASN A 192 -28.02 -23.22 -5.98
CA ASN A 192 -27.94 -21.88 -5.36
C ASN A 192 -27.93 -20.73 -6.38
N GLN A 193 -28.04 -21.03 -7.68
CA GLN A 193 -28.08 -20.02 -8.74
C GLN A 193 -29.53 -19.64 -9.06
N ALA A 194 -29.77 -18.36 -9.41
CA ALA A 194 -31.12 -17.80 -9.60
C ALA A 194 -32.01 -18.53 -10.64
N ASN A 195 -31.42 -19.40 -11.48
CA ASN A 195 -32.06 -19.96 -12.69
C ASN A 195 -32.08 -21.50 -12.79
N ASN A 196 -32.04 -22.27 -11.69
CA ASN A 196 -32.10 -23.75 -11.71
C ASN A 196 -31.28 -24.39 -12.86
N GLN A 197 -29.96 -24.27 -12.79
CA GLN A 197 -29.06 -24.68 -13.87
C GLN A 197 -28.40 -26.04 -13.60
N VAL A 198 -27.99 -26.73 -14.67
CA VAL A 198 -27.19 -27.96 -14.60
C VAL A 198 -25.94 -27.83 -15.46
N MET A 199 -24.81 -28.26 -14.91
CA MET A 199 -23.55 -28.34 -15.63
C MET A 199 -23.27 -29.80 -16.01
N CYS A 200 -22.86 -30.06 -17.25
CA CYS A 200 -22.44 -31.37 -17.71
C CYS A 200 -21.21 -31.27 -18.62
N LEU A 201 -20.56 -32.40 -18.87
CA LEU A 201 -19.47 -32.49 -19.85
C LEU A 201 -20.03 -32.53 -21.28
N VAL A 202 -19.36 -31.86 -22.21
CA VAL A 202 -19.68 -31.81 -23.65
C VAL A 202 -18.40 -31.85 -24.48
N VAL A 203 -18.53 -32.10 -25.79
CA VAL A 203 -17.42 -32.02 -26.75
C VAL A 203 -17.12 -30.56 -27.09
N ALA A 204 -15.84 -30.22 -27.22
CA ALA A 204 -15.36 -28.92 -27.69
C ALA A 204 -14.69 -29.01 -29.08
N ASP A 205 -14.79 -27.95 -29.87
CA ASP A 205 -14.15 -27.78 -31.18
C ASP A 205 -13.29 -26.51 -31.16
N ASP A 206 -12.19 -26.56 -30.41
CA ASP A 206 -11.26 -25.45 -30.23
C ASP A 206 -9.93 -25.80 -30.91
N ALA A 207 -9.74 -25.26 -32.12
CA ALA A 207 -8.54 -25.51 -32.91
C ALA A 207 -7.27 -24.94 -32.27
N THR A 208 -7.39 -23.88 -31.45
CA THR A 208 -6.24 -23.25 -30.77
C THR A 208 -5.71 -24.18 -29.70
N VAL A 209 -6.58 -24.59 -28.76
CA VAL A 209 -6.19 -25.51 -27.68
C VAL A 209 -5.73 -26.85 -28.26
N THR A 210 -6.37 -27.33 -29.33
CA THR A 210 -5.94 -28.55 -30.01
C THR A 210 -4.53 -28.43 -30.58
N GLY A 211 -4.21 -27.29 -31.21
CA GLY A 211 -2.87 -27.01 -31.74
C GLY A 211 -1.81 -26.85 -30.64
N ASP A 212 -2.16 -26.18 -29.55
CA ASP A 212 -1.29 -25.99 -28.39
C ASP A 212 -0.97 -27.35 -27.73
N LEU A 213 -1.97 -28.20 -27.50
CA LEU A 213 -1.74 -29.54 -26.92
C LEU A 213 -1.01 -30.49 -27.88
N ALA A 214 -1.08 -30.26 -29.18
CA ALA A 214 -0.27 -31.01 -30.15
C ALA A 214 1.21 -30.59 -30.10
N THR A 215 1.49 -29.32 -29.81
CA THR A 215 2.86 -28.76 -29.78
C THR A 215 3.50 -28.95 -28.41
N ASP A 216 2.77 -28.55 -27.37
CA ASP A 216 3.24 -28.41 -25.99
C ASP A 216 2.51 -29.36 -25.03
N GLY A 217 1.69 -30.29 -25.51
CA GLY A 217 1.04 -31.31 -24.67
C GLY A 217 1.71 -32.69 -24.79
N MET A 218 0.94 -33.75 -24.52
CA MET A 218 1.38 -35.13 -24.75
C MET A 218 1.33 -35.54 -26.23
N ASN A 219 0.89 -34.63 -27.12
CA ASN A 219 0.76 -34.78 -28.56
C ASN A 219 0.00 -36.06 -28.96
N LYS A 220 -1.20 -36.24 -28.38
CA LYS A 220 -2.09 -37.38 -28.64
C LYS A 220 -3.26 -37.00 -29.53
N THR A 221 -3.60 -37.86 -30.48
CA THR A 221 -4.82 -37.71 -31.29
C THR A 221 -6.03 -37.96 -30.40
N GLY A 222 -6.95 -36.99 -30.31
CA GLY A 222 -8.12 -37.13 -29.45
C GLY A 222 -9.14 -36.02 -29.64
N VAL A 223 -10.27 -36.15 -28.94
CA VAL A 223 -11.38 -35.21 -28.97
C VAL A 223 -11.39 -34.40 -27.68
N LEU A 224 -11.39 -33.08 -27.80
CA LEU A 224 -11.38 -32.16 -26.67
C LEU A 224 -12.74 -32.13 -25.97
N LEU A 225 -12.75 -32.12 -24.65
CA LEU A 225 -13.94 -32.08 -23.82
C LEU A 225 -13.92 -30.84 -22.91
N THR A 226 -15.11 -30.34 -22.57
CA THR A 226 -15.28 -29.17 -21.69
C THR A 226 -16.58 -29.27 -20.89
N SER A 227 -16.82 -28.36 -19.97
CA SER A 227 -18.11 -28.20 -19.30
C SER A 227 -19.03 -27.22 -20.04
N ALA A 228 -20.34 -27.47 -19.97
CA ALA A 228 -21.38 -26.56 -20.43
C ALA A 228 -22.52 -26.48 -19.41
N VAL A 229 -23.15 -25.30 -19.32
CA VAL A 229 -24.29 -25.03 -18.44
C VAL A 229 -25.57 -24.90 -19.26
N TYR A 230 -26.60 -25.62 -18.84
CA TYR A 230 -27.94 -25.57 -19.42
C TYR A 230 -28.99 -25.20 -18.36
N ASP A 231 -30.10 -24.64 -18.82
CA ASP A 231 -31.32 -24.58 -18.02
C ASP A 231 -31.80 -26.02 -17.72
N SER A 232 -32.15 -26.30 -16.46
CA SER A 232 -32.58 -27.65 -16.06
C SER A 232 -33.81 -28.16 -16.82
N ASN A 233 -34.70 -27.28 -17.29
CA ASN A 233 -35.85 -27.67 -18.11
C ASN A 233 -35.43 -28.09 -19.53
N VAL A 234 -34.35 -27.50 -20.06
CA VAL A 234 -33.79 -27.88 -21.37
C VAL A 234 -33.08 -29.21 -21.27
N ALA A 235 -32.23 -29.39 -20.26
CA ALA A 235 -31.46 -30.62 -20.09
C ALA A 235 -32.29 -31.81 -19.59
N GLY A 236 -33.37 -31.55 -18.86
CA GLY A 236 -34.22 -32.57 -18.25
C GLY A 236 -33.56 -33.30 -17.07
N PRO A 237 -34.30 -34.20 -16.40
CA PRO A 237 -33.77 -34.99 -15.29
C PRO A 237 -32.55 -35.81 -15.71
N SER A 238 -31.47 -35.71 -14.93
CA SER A 238 -30.20 -36.41 -15.20
C SER A 238 -29.65 -36.16 -16.61
N VAL A 239 -29.85 -34.95 -17.12
CA VAL A 239 -29.49 -34.48 -18.47
C VAL A 239 -30.06 -35.35 -19.62
N GLY A 240 -31.16 -36.07 -19.37
CA GLY A 240 -31.75 -37.05 -20.30
C GLY A 240 -32.36 -36.49 -21.58
N ASN A 241 -32.61 -35.17 -21.69
CA ASN A 241 -33.12 -34.54 -22.92
C ASN A 241 -32.01 -34.19 -23.92
N ILE A 242 -30.73 -34.25 -23.52
CA ILE A 242 -29.57 -33.93 -24.36
C ILE A 242 -28.55 -35.09 -24.48
N PRO A 243 -29.00 -36.36 -24.66
CA PRO A 243 -28.14 -37.54 -24.50
C PRO A 243 -27.06 -37.68 -25.57
N THR A 244 -27.23 -37.04 -26.73
CA THR A 244 -26.24 -37.03 -27.83
C THR A 244 -25.26 -35.86 -27.76
N ILE A 245 -25.41 -34.98 -26.76
CA ILE A 245 -24.55 -33.80 -26.55
C ILE A 245 -23.74 -34.00 -25.27
N ALA A 246 -24.39 -34.45 -24.20
CA ALA A 246 -23.72 -34.78 -22.95
C ALA A 246 -22.73 -35.95 -23.16
N VAL A 247 -21.55 -35.81 -22.57
CA VAL A 247 -20.55 -36.88 -22.55
C VAL A 247 -20.97 -37.93 -21.52
N ASN A 248 -21.01 -39.17 -21.97
CA ASN A 248 -21.34 -40.33 -21.14
C ASN A 248 -20.05 -41.05 -20.76
N LEU A 249 -19.91 -41.35 -19.47
CA LEU A 249 -18.77 -42.07 -18.92
C LEU A 249 -19.20 -43.47 -18.47
N LYS A 250 -18.26 -44.42 -18.53
CA LYS A 250 -18.39 -45.78 -17.98
C LYS A 250 -17.09 -46.17 -17.26
N PRO A 251 -17.14 -46.63 -15.98
CA PRO A 251 -15.94 -47.08 -15.31
C PRO A 251 -15.58 -48.49 -15.79
N VAL A 252 -14.31 -48.70 -16.13
CA VAL A 252 -13.81 -50.01 -16.53
C VAL A 252 -12.54 -50.39 -15.78
N VAL A 253 -12.38 -51.70 -15.57
CA VAL A 253 -11.09 -52.27 -15.16
C VAL A 253 -10.11 -52.05 -16.31
N ALA A 254 -9.01 -51.37 -16.03
CA ALA A 254 -7.99 -51.07 -17.04
C ALA A 254 -7.30 -52.36 -17.52
N ASN A 255 -7.04 -52.43 -18.82
CA ASN A 255 -6.39 -53.60 -19.42
C ASN A 255 -4.99 -53.83 -18.80
N PRO A 256 -4.60 -55.09 -18.52
CA PRO A 256 -3.23 -55.41 -18.15
C PRO A 256 -2.27 -55.07 -19.30
N ILE A 257 -1.13 -54.49 -18.96
CA ILE A 257 -0.12 -54.03 -19.93
C ILE A 257 1.14 -54.87 -19.75
N ILE A 258 1.58 -55.55 -20.81
CA ILE A 258 2.90 -56.17 -20.83
C ILE A 258 3.92 -55.04 -21.01
N MET A 259 4.73 -54.82 -19.98
CA MET A 259 5.64 -53.69 -19.92
C MET A 259 6.85 -53.92 -20.80
N THR A 260 7.23 -52.90 -21.56
CA THR A 260 8.54 -52.77 -22.21
C THR A 260 9.51 -52.02 -21.29
N ALA A 261 10.80 -52.01 -21.67
CA ALA A 261 11.79 -51.20 -20.97
C ALA A 261 11.40 -49.71 -20.99
N ASP A 262 10.89 -49.22 -22.12
CA ASP A 262 10.43 -47.84 -22.26
C ASP A 262 9.16 -47.57 -21.43
N ASP A 263 8.27 -48.56 -21.25
CA ASP A 263 7.10 -48.38 -20.37
C ASP A 263 7.53 -48.16 -18.91
N LEU A 264 8.46 -48.98 -18.42
CA LEU A 264 8.98 -48.87 -17.05
C LEU A 264 9.82 -47.62 -16.83
N ASN A 265 10.65 -47.25 -17.81
CA ASN A 265 11.53 -46.08 -17.70
C ASN A 265 10.76 -44.78 -17.94
N ALA A 266 9.86 -44.71 -18.94
CA ALA A 266 9.35 -43.45 -19.48
C ALA A 266 7.82 -43.31 -19.57
N ARG A 267 7.03 -44.34 -19.91
CA ARG A 267 5.59 -44.14 -20.26
C ARG A 267 4.58 -44.09 -19.10
N MET A 268 5.01 -44.24 -17.85
CA MET A 268 4.15 -43.96 -16.68
C MET A 268 4.48 -42.61 -16.06
N ASP A 269 4.95 -41.67 -16.88
CA ASP A 269 5.21 -40.26 -16.59
C ASP A 269 4.78 -39.51 -17.85
N ALA A 270 3.85 -38.55 -17.75
CA ALA A 270 3.39 -37.79 -18.91
C ALA A 270 4.47 -36.83 -19.41
N ASP A 271 5.39 -36.40 -18.55
CA ASP A 271 6.43 -35.43 -18.88
C ASP A 271 7.64 -36.10 -19.55
N PHE A 272 7.73 -37.44 -19.55
CA PHE A 272 8.84 -38.21 -20.11
C PHE A 272 10.23 -37.82 -19.56
N HIS A 273 10.31 -37.28 -18.35
CA HIS A 273 11.58 -36.84 -17.74
C HIS A 273 12.25 -37.95 -16.90
N ALA A 274 11.47 -38.91 -16.42
CA ALA A 274 12.01 -40.03 -15.65
C ALA A 274 12.81 -41.01 -16.56
N THR A 275 13.96 -41.47 -16.06
CA THR A 275 14.78 -42.50 -16.73
C THR A 275 14.96 -43.75 -15.88
N ASN A 276 14.29 -43.84 -14.73
CA ASN A 276 14.47 -44.89 -13.73
C ASN A 276 13.20 -45.09 -12.87
N PHE A 277 13.15 -46.19 -12.10
CA PHE A 277 12.04 -46.55 -11.22
C PHE A 277 12.51 -47.34 -10.00
N GLU A 278 11.70 -47.40 -8.94
CA GLU A 278 11.96 -48.20 -7.73
C GLU A 278 10.88 -49.26 -7.53
N PHE A 279 11.24 -50.43 -7.00
CA PHE A 279 10.26 -51.46 -6.63
C PHE A 279 9.71 -51.25 -5.23
N LEU A 280 8.41 -51.48 -5.06
CA LEU A 280 7.74 -51.48 -3.76
C LEU A 280 7.11 -52.85 -3.51
N PHE A 281 7.31 -53.41 -2.31
CA PHE A 281 6.75 -54.69 -1.88
C PHE A 281 5.86 -54.51 -0.65
N ASN A 282 4.70 -55.16 -0.67
CA ASN A 282 3.79 -55.26 0.48
C ASN A 282 3.48 -56.75 0.73
N PRO A 283 3.67 -57.29 1.96
CA PRO A 283 4.09 -56.58 3.18
C PRO A 283 5.55 -56.12 3.17
N ASN A 284 5.83 -54.99 3.83
CA ASN A 284 7.17 -54.44 3.98
C ASN A 284 8.06 -55.24 4.97
N THR A 285 7.49 -56.24 5.66
CA THR A 285 8.18 -57.16 6.58
C THR A 285 8.82 -58.37 5.86
N LEU A 286 8.81 -58.40 4.52
CA LEU A 286 9.31 -59.50 3.72
C LEU A 286 10.85 -59.53 3.71
N GLU A 287 11.44 -60.66 4.09
CA GLU A 287 12.89 -60.87 4.00
C GLU A 287 13.31 -61.11 2.54
N GLY A 288 14.47 -60.59 2.12
CA GLY A 288 14.96 -60.76 0.75
C GLY A 288 14.57 -59.69 -0.27
N THR A 289 13.97 -58.60 0.18
CA THR A 289 13.61 -57.44 -0.67
C THR A 289 14.79 -56.49 -0.94
N ALA A 290 15.87 -56.56 -0.14
CA ALA A 290 17.05 -55.70 -0.26
C ALA A 290 17.68 -55.64 -1.69
N PRO A 291 17.73 -56.73 -2.49
CA PRO A 291 18.20 -56.67 -3.86
C PRO A 291 17.35 -55.81 -4.81
N PHE A 292 16.13 -55.45 -4.41
CA PHE A 292 15.22 -54.63 -5.20
C PHE A 292 15.15 -53.18 -4.71
N THR A 293 15.95 -52.79 -3.72
CA THR A 293 15.99 -51.41 -3.23
C THR A 293 16.93 -50.54 -4.06
N GLY A 294 16.54 -49.29 -4.24
CA GLY A 294 17.25 -48.32 -5.07
C GLY A 294 16.61 -48.12 -6.45
N SER A 295 17.23 -47.23 -7.23
CA SER A 295 16.72 -46.77 -8.52
C SER A 295 17.24 -47.65 -9.66
N PHE A 296 16.32 -48.35 -10.33
CA PHE A 296 16.57 -49.26 -11.44
C PHE A 296 16.31 -48.61 -12.80
N VAL A 297 17.06 -49.06 -13.81
CA VAL A 297 16.79 -48.81 -15.23
C VAL A 297 16.46 -50.14 -15.88
N ALA A 298 15.35 -50.23 -16.62
CA ALA A 298 15.03 -51.40 -17.42
C ALA A 298 15.75 -51.32 -18.77
N GLU A 299 16.39 -52.39 -19.19
CA GLU A 299 17.02 -52.50 -20.51
C GLU A 299 16.42 -53.70 -21.27
N LYS A 300 16.28 -53.54 -22.59
CA LYS A 300 15.79 -54.60 -23.46
C LYS A 300 16.95 -55.49 -23.92
N ASN A 301 16.91 -56.77 -23.56
CA ASN A 301 17.88 -57.79 -23.97
C ASN A 301 19.35 -57.39 -23.75
N ALA A 302 19.67 -56.87 -22.57
CA ALA A 302 20.97 -56.28 -22.25
C ALA A 302 22.14 -57.25 -22.35
N LEU A 303 21.90 -58.56 -22.20
CA LEU A 303 22.95 -59.60 -22.23
C LEU A 303 22.98 -60.40 -23.55
N GLY A 304 22.23 -59.99 -24.57
CA GLY A 304 22.23 -60.59 -25.90
C GLY A 304 21.80 -62.07 -25.93
N LEU A 305 20.81 -62.45 -25.12
CA LEU A 305 20.31 -63.82 -25.06
C LEU A 305 19.48 -64.12 -26.33
N THR A 306 19.79 -65.22 -27.02
CA THR A 306 19.17 -65.60 -28.31
C THR A 306 18.24 -66.80 -28.22
N LEU A 307 17.88 -67.23 -27.01
CA LEU A 307 16.91 -68.30 -26.80
C LEU A 307 15.52 -67.89 -27.34
N ALA A 308 14.83 -68.84 -27.98
CA ALA A 308 13.54 -68.60 -28.65
C ALA A 308 12.48 -67.97 -27.72
N ASP A 309 12.55 -68.21 -26.42
CA ASP A 309 11.60 -67.74 -25.42
C ASP A 309 11.71 -66.24 -25.08
N VAL A 310 12.87 -65.60 -25.32
CA VAL A 310 13.15 -64.19 -24.92
C VAL A 310 12.20 -63.22 -25.61
N ASP A 311 12.17 -63.20 -26.94
CA ASP A 311 11.32 -62.27 -27.70
C ASP A 311 9.91 -62.83 -27.96
N ALA A 312 9.78 -64.14 -28.18
CA ALA A 312 8.48 -64.76 -28.48
C ALA A 312 7.51 -64.70 -27.29
N LYS A 313 8.02 -64.81 -26.06
CA LYS A 313 7.23 -64.78 -24.82
C LYS A 313 7.41 -63.52 -23.99
N LYS A 314 8.13 -62.51 -24.52
CA LYS A 314 8.35 -61.19 -23.88
C LYS A 314 9.17 -61.22 -22.58
N PHE A 315 10.07 -62.19 -22.43
CA PHE A 315 11.07 -62.23 -21.36
C PHE A 315 12.35 -61.53 -21.80
N ASN A 316 12.27 -60.22 -22.06
CA ASN A 316 13.38 -59.44 -22.59
C ASN A 316 13.75 -58.22 -21.73
N LEU A 317 13.26 -58.14 -20.49
CA LEU A 317 13.62 -57.08 -19.55
C LEU A 317 14.80 -57.50 -18.67
N ASN A 318 15.78 -56.62 -18.52
CA ASN A 318 16.85 -56.72 -17.54
C ASN A 318 16.81 -55.47 -16.64
N PHE A 319 16.81 -55.65 -15.33
CA PHE A 319 16.76 -54.53 -14.37
C PHE A 319 18.15 -54.20 -13.86
N LYS A 320 18.63 -52.99 -14.15
CA LYS A 320 19.98 -52.51 -13.90
C LYS A 320 20.04 -51.50 -12.78
N ILE A 321 21.05 -51.59 -11.92
CA ILE A 321 21.40 -50.57 -10.93
C ILE A 321 22.92 -50.37 -10.94
N GLY A 322 23.37 -49.14 -11.23
CA GLY A 322 24.76 -48.87 -11.57
C GLY A 322 25.24 -49.73 -12.75
N ASN A 323 26.28 -50.56 -12.52
CA ASN A 323 26.84 -51.50 -13.51
C ASN A 323 26.43 -52.97 -13.28
N LYS A 324 25.40 -53.22 -12.46
CA LYS A 324 24.96 -54.56 -12.06
C LYS A 324 23.50 -54.79 -12.45
N TYR A 325 23.09 -56.05 -12.52
CA TYR A 325 21.72 -56.45 -12.87
C TYR A 325 21.11 -57.35 -11.81
N LEU A 326 19.80 -57.21 -11.62
CA LEU A 326 19.00 -58.11 -10.81
C LEU A 326 18.95 -59.50 -11.46
N LEU A 327 19.04 -60.56 -10.65
CA LEU A 327 18.84 -61.93 -11.10
C LEU A 327 18.17 -62.80 -10.03
N ALA A 328 17.52 -63.88 -10.48
CA ALA A 328 17.24 -65.04 -9.63
C ALA A 328 18.55 -65.78 -9.38
N ASP A 329 19.11 -65.66 -8.17
CA ASP A 329 20.48 -66.08 -7.86
C ASP A 329 20.63 -67.61 -7.91
N THR A 330 21.87 -68.10 -7.85
CA THR A 330 22.17 -69.49 -7.57
C THR A 330 22.11 -69.79 -6.07
N ALA A 331 22.07 -68.78 -5.20
CA ALA A 331 21.93 -68.98 -3.77
C ALA A 331 20.48 -69.31 -3.38
N ARG A 332 20.30 -70.29 -2.49
CA ARG A 332 19.00 -70.59 -1.86
C ARG A 332 18.97 -70.14 -0.41
N TYR A 333 17.77 -69.88 0.10
CA TYR A 333 17.60 -69.70 1.54
C TYR A 333 17.89 -71.00 2.29
N GLN A 334 18.62 -70.90 3.42
CA GLN A 334 18.98 -72.03 4.28
C GLN A 334 19.71 -73.18 3.56
N GLU A 335 20.44 -72.86 2.48
CA GLU A 335 21.18 -73.82 1.65
C GLU A 335 22.16 -74.68 2.45
N GLU A 336 22.83 -74.11 3.46
CA GLU A 336 23.78 -74.83 4.31
C GLU A 336 23.12 -75.87 5.24
N LYS A 337 21.81 -75.76 5.50
CA LYS A 337 21.08 -76.59 6.46
C LYS A 337 20.13 -77.58 5.80
N TYR A 338 19.63 -77.27 4.60
CA TYR A 338 18.56 -78.02 3.96
C TYR A 338 18.83 -78.26 2.47
N ALA A 339 18.56 -79.51 2.06
CA ALA A 339 18.57 -79.91 0.66
C ALA A 339 17.56 -79.09 -0.18
N PRO A 340 17.76 -78.97 -1.51
CA PRO A 340 16.83 -78.29 -2.42
C PRO A 340 15.38 -78.71 -2.23
N SER A 341 15.10 -79.97 -1.95
CA SER A 341 13.73 -80.45 -1.75
C SER A 341 13.03 -79.87 -0.51
N VAL A 342 13.78 -79.43 0.51
CA VAL A 342 13.24 -78.90 1.79
C VAL A 342 13.23 -77.37 1.81
N SER A 343 14.21 -76.73 1.17
CA SER A 343 14.27 -75.27 1.02
C SER A 343 14.53 -74.86 -0.45
N PRO A 344 13.56 -75.06 -1.36
CA PRO A 344 13.73 -74.79 -2.79
C PRO A 344 13.76 -73.30 -3.15
N SER A 345 13.50 -72.40 -2.19
CA SER A 345 13.36 -70.96 -2.42
C SER A 345 14.69 -70.29 -2.80
N VAL A 346 14.71 -69.67 -3.97
CA VAL A 346 15.86 -68.94 -4.51
C VAL A 346 15.94 -67.54 -3.92
N GLN A 347 17.15 -67.05 -3.70
CA GLN A 347 17.40 -65.65 -3.35
C GLN A 347 17.47 -64.80 -4.61
N PHE A 348 17.14 -63.52 -4.48
CA PHE A 348 17.48 -62.54 -5.50
C PHE A 348 18.79 -61.84 -5.14
N ALA A 349 19.50 -61.35 -6.15
CA ALA A 349 20.70 -60.55 -5.95
C ALA A 349 20.87 -59.54 -7.08
N VAL A 350 21.81 -58.61 -6.88
CA VAL A 350 22.25 -57.65 -7.90
C VAL A 350 23.73 -57.89 -8.15
N LYS A 351 24.07 -58.42 -9.34
CA LYS A 351 25.43 -58.88 -9.68
C LYS A 351 25.91 -58.32 -11.01
N THR A 352 27.22 -58.19 -11.16
CA THR A 352 27.84 -57.91 -12.46
C THR A 352 27.74 -59.17 -13.32
N PRO A 353 27.14 -59.12 -14.52
CA PRO A 353 27.04 -60.26 -15.41
C PRO A 353 28.43 -60.76 -15.81
N VAL A 354 28.60 -62.08 -15.87
CA VAL A 354 29.86 -62.71 -16.29
C VAL A 354 29.76 -63.04 -17.78
N SER A 355 30.67 -62.50 -18.60
CA SER A 355 30.62 -62.64 -20.05
C SER A 355 30.74 -64.09 -20.54
N THR A 356 31.37 -64.96 -19.76
CA THR A 356 31.54 -66.40 -20.05
C THR A 356 30.37 -67.28 -19.61
N ASP A 357 29.31 -66.71 -19.01
CA ASP A 357 28.13 -67.48 -18.64
C ASP A 357 27.36 -67.97 -19.88
N GLY A 358 26.90 -69.21 -19.83
CA GLY A 358 26.05 -69.81 -20.86
C GLY A 358 24.63 -69.24 -20.86
N ASP A 359 23.85 -69.59 -21.89
CA ASP A 359 22.53 -68.99 -22.14
C ASP A 359 21.53 -69.17 -20.98
N TYR A 360 21.49 -70.34 -20.34
CA TYR A 360 20.56 -70.60 -19.23
C TYR A 360 20.98 -69.94 -17.91
N MET A 361 22.27 -69.65 -17.73
CA MET A 361 22.75 -68.77 -16.65
C MET A 361 22.37 -67.32 -16.92
N LYS A 362 22.58 -66.84 -18.15
CA LYS A 362 22.15 -65.50 -18.58
C LYS A 362 20.63 -65.33 -18.42
N ALA A 363 19.83 -66.36 -18.71
CA ALA A 363 18.37 -66.34 -18.58
C ALA A 363 17.87 -65.97 -17.16
N ARG A 364 18.68 -66.13 -16.11
CA ARG A 364 18.32 -65.74 -14.74
C ARG A 364 18.22 -64.23 -14.51
N TYR A 365 18.80 -63.44 -15.41
CA TYR A 365 18.73 -61.98 -15.42
C TYR A 365 17.53 -61.44 -16.21
N TYR A 366 16.76 -62.31 -16.89
CA TYR A 366 15.69 -61.92 -17.80
C TYR A 366 14.33 -62.04 -17.12
N PHE A 367 13.55 -60.98 -17.24
CA PHE A 367 12.23 -60.87 -16.67
C PHE A 367 11.21 -60.49 -17.73
N LYS A 368 9.96 -60.83 -17.46
CA LYS A 368 8.77 -60.23 -18.05
C LYS A 368 8.03 -59.50 -16.93
N ALA A 369 7.52 -58.30 -17.24
CA ALA A 369 6.74 -57.53 -16.29
C ALA A 369 5.37 -57.22 -16.90
N THR A 370 4.30 -57.45 -16.15
CA THR A 370 2.92 -57.10 -16.54
C THR A 370 2.34 -56.18 -15.49
N TYR A 371 1.94 -54.98 -15.89
CA TYR A 371 1.32 -54.01 -15.00
C TYR A 371 -0.20 -54.12 -15.05
N PHE A 372 -0.84 -54.10 -13.88
CA PHE A 372 -2.28 -54.12 -13.69
C PHE A 372 -2.71 -52.76 -13.15
N PRO A 373 -3.18 -51.85 -14.02
CA PRO A 373 -3.33 -50.46 -13.65
C PRO A 373 -4.38 -50.22 -12.56
N THR A 374 -5.50 -50.96 -12.60
CA THR A 374 -6.58 -50.80 -11.61
C THR A 374 -6.16 -51.12 -10.18
N ASN A 375 -5.31 -52.12 -10.01
CA ASN A 375 -4.79 -52.53 -8.70
C ASN A 375 -3.50 -51.79 -8.33
N ASP A 376 -2.96 -50.99 -9.24
CA ASP A 376 -1.62 -50.41 -9.16
C ASP A 376 -0.59 -51.46 -8.72
N SER A 377 -0.47 -52.53 -9.49
CA SER A 377 0.43 -53.64 -9.19
C SER A 377 1.19 -54.15 -10.41
N LEU A 378 2.37 -54.69 -10.16
CA LEU A 378 3.27 -55.24 -11.16
C LEU A 378 3.48 -56.73 -10.90
N LEU A 379 3.16 -57.55 -11.89
CA LEU A 379 3.54 -58.96 -11.93
C LEU A 379 4.92 -59.07 -12.57
N ILE A 380 5.89 -59.60 -11.84
CA ILE A 380 7.25 -59.81 -12.35
C ILE A 380 7.51 -61.31 -12.43
N GLU A 381 7.95 -61.75 -13.60
CA GLU A 381 8.16 -63.15 -13.95
C GLU A 381 9.61 -63.35 -14.40
N PRO A 382 10.45 -64.13 -13.70
CA PRO A 382 11.77 -64.50 -14.22
C PRO A 382 11.66 -65.61 -15.27
N LEU A 383 12.52 -65.55 -16.29
CA LEU A 383 12.61 -66.56 -17.34
C LEU A 383 13.13 -67.89 -16.79
N ASN A 384 14.18 -67.84 -15.96
CA ASN A 384 14.76 -68.99 -15.28
C ASN A 384 15.00 -68.68 -13.81
N ALA A 385 14.37 -69.44 -12.92
CA ALA A 385 14.62 -69.38 -11.49
C ALA A 385 14.89 -70.76 -10.88
N ALA A 386 15.14 -71.80 -11.70
CA ALA A 386 15.32 -73.18 -11.25
C ALA A 386 16.48 -73.33 -10.25
N VAL A 387 16.54 -74.47 -9.56
CA VAL A 387 17.61 -74.84 -8.62
C VAL A 387 18.08 -76.27 -8.87
N GLN A 388 19.25 -76.62 -8.34
CA GLN A 388 19.82 -77.97 -8.40
C GLN A 388 18.88 -79.01 -7.78
N GLU A 389 18.91 -80.25 -8.29
CA GLU A 389 18.24 -81.38 -7.62
C GLU A 389 19.04 -81.85 -6.39
N ASP A 390 18.39 -82.56 -5.46
CA ASP A 390 19.05 -83.06 -4.25
C ASP A 390 20.31 -83.89 -4.56
N ALA A 391 20.32 -84.63 -5.67
CA ALA A 391 21.49 -85.41 -6.11
C ALA A 391 22.68 -84.51 -6.51
N GLU A 392 22.42 -83.44 -7.27
CA GLU A 392 23.44 -82.47 -7.69
C GLU A 392 24.00 -81.71 -6.48
N PHE A 393 23.12 -81.32 -5.55
CA PHE A 393 23.46 -80.65 -4.30
C PHE A 393 24.32 -81.54 -3.38
N ASN A 394 23.88 -82.78 -3.11
CA ASN A 394 24.62 -83.73 -2.28
C ASN A 394 26.00 -84.07 -2.89
N ALA A 395 26.10 -84.09 -4.23
CA ALA A 395 27.35 -84.31 -4.96
C ALA A 395 28.25 -83.06 -5.03
N HIS A 396 27.82 -81.91 -4.51
CA HIS A 396 28.55 -80.63 -4.59
C HIS A 396 28.87 -80.24 -6.05
N THR A 397 27.94 -80.50 -6.96
CA THR A 397 28.09 -80.18 -8.38
C THR A 397 28.21 -78.67 -8.55
N ASP A 398 29.17 -78.21 -9.37
CA ASP A 398 29.26 -76.78 -9.72
C ASP A 398 27.93 -76.31 -10.32
N TRP A 399 27.41 -75.19 -9.84
CA TRP A 399 26.15 -74.60 -10.30
C TRP A 399 26.15 -74.42 -11.81
N LYS A 400 27.27 -74.01 -12.42
CA LYS A 400 27.38 -73.83 -13.88
C LYS A 400 27.24 -75.13 -14.67
N ALA A 401 27.57 -76.27 -14.05
CA ALA A 401 27.46 -77.60 -14.65
C ALA A 401 26.09 -78.27 -14.36
N SER A 402 25.28 -77.70 -13.46
CA SER A 402 23.99 -78.27 -13.10
C SER A 402 22.94 -78.15 -14.21
N LYS A 403 21.91 -78.99 -14.14
CA LYS A 403 20.76 -78.94 -15.05
C LYS A 403 20.08 -77.57 -15.05
N ALA A 404 19.99 -76.91 -13.89
CA ALA A 404 19.37 -75.59 -13.73
C ALA A 404 20.09 -74.45 -14.48
N CYS A 405 21.28 -74.71 -15.01
CA CYS A 405 22.16 -73.74 -15.66
C CYS A 405 22.63 -74.20 -17.06
N THR A 406 22.25 -75.41 -17.48
CA THR A 406 22.57 -76.00 -18.79
C THR A 406 21.33 -76.28 -19.64
N GLN A 407 20.14 -76.24 -19.04
CA GLN A 407 18.84 -76.35 -19.71
C GLN A 407 17.73 -75.68 -18.89
N TYR A 408 16.54 -75.51 -19.48
CA TYR A 408 15.34 -75.18 -18.70
C TYR A 408 14.93 -76.40 -17.87
N PHE A 409 15.34 -76.40 -16.61
CA PHE A 409 15.11 -77.48 -15.65
C PHE A 409 13.94 -77.14 -14.71
N GLU A 410 13.14 -78.14 -14.37
CA GLU A 410 11.97 -77.97 -13.50
C GLU A 410 12.16 -78.75 -12.20
N ASN A 411 11.95 -78.08 -11.07
CA ASN A 411 11.92 -78.73 -9.78
C ASN A 411 10.62 -78.37 -9.01
N ASP A 412 9.76 -79.36 -8.76
CA ASP A 412 8.46 -79.17 -8.07
C ASP A 412 8.54 -79.75 -6.65
N TYR A 413 9.28 -79.11 -5.74
CA TYR A 413 9.66 -79.73 -4.46
C TYR A 413 8.77 -79.48 -3.23
N THR A 414 8.17 -78.31 -2.98
CA THR A 414 7.23 -78.07 -1.86
C THR A 414 6.28 -76.89 -2.16
N VAL A 415 5.97 -76.04 -1.18
CA VAL A 415 5.10 -74.85 -1.22
C VAL A 415 5.68 -73.75 -2.12
N ALA A 416 7.01 -73.54 -2.08
CA ALA A 416 7.70 -72.47 -2.80
C ALA A 416 8.74 -72.96 -3.81
N ASN A 417 8.31 -73.22 -5.05
CA ASN A 417 9.13 -73.90 -6.05
C ASN A 417 9.73 -72.97 -7.10
N THR A 418 10.94 -73.33 -7.50
CA THR A 418 11.80 -72.57 -8.40
C THR A 418 11.74 -73.17 -9.79
N PHE A 419 11.03 -72.49 -10.69
CA PHE A 419 10.74 -73.01 -12.03
C PHE A 419 11.26 -72.10 -13.14
N THR A 420 11.04 -72.54 -14.37
CA THR A 420 11.26 -71.76 -15.59
C THR A 420 9.93 -71.46 -16.25
N ASN A 421 9.79 -70.28 -16.86
CA ASN A 421 8.54 -69.82 -17.47
C ASN A 421 8.40 -70.29 -18.94
N THR A 422 8.81 -71.54 -19.20
CA THR A 422 8.94 -72.06 -20.57
C THR A 422 7.94 -73.14 -20.94
N LYS A 423 7.23 -73.73 -19.96
CA LYS A 423 6.28 -74.84 -20.17
C LYS A 423 4.92 -74.64 -19.48
N THR A 424 3.93 -75.34 -20.00
CA THR A 424 2.59 -75.46 -19.41
C THR A 424 2.55 -76.56 -18.37
N TYR A 425 2.13 -76.23 -17.14
CA TYR A 425 2.06 -77.18 -16.04
C TYR A 425 0.79 -78.02 -16.12
N ALA A 426 0.95 -79.34 -16.29
CA ALA A 426 -0.16 -80.27 -16.54
C ALA A 426 -1.28 -80.25 -15.49
N THR A 427 -0.97 -79.91 -14.23
CA THR A 427 -1.94 -79.90 -13.12
C THR A 427 -2.82 -78.65 -13.09
N THR A 428 -2.34 -77.52 -13.61
CA THR A 428 -3.00 -76.20 -13.49
C THR A 428 -3.30 -75.54 -14.84
N GLY A 429 -2.69 -76.01 -15.93
CA GLY A 429 -2.85 -75.42 -17.27
C GLY A 429 -2.14 -74.08 -17.47
N SER A 430 -1.41 -73.57 -16.47
CA SER A 430 -0.72 -72.28 -16.56
C SER A 430 0.76 -72.41 -16.95
N ASN A 431 1.32 -71.32 -17.46
CA ASN A 431 2.73 -71.15 -17.79
C ASN A 431 3.45 -70.19 -16.83
N THR A 432 2.73 -69.49 -15.94
CA THR A 432 3.22 -68.33 -15.20
C THR A 432 4.03 -68.73 -13.98
N VAL A 433 5.24 -68.19 -13.85
CA VAL A 433 6.10 -68.25 -12.65
C VAL A 433 6.49 -66.83 -12.27
N SER A 434 6.16 -66.41 -11.05
CA SER A 434 6.33 -65.02 -10.61
C SER A 434 6.79 -64.90 -9.15
N LEU A 435 7.21 -63.70 -8.78
CA LEU A 435 7.62 -63.38 -7.41
C LEU A 435 6.50 -63.61 -6.39
N THR A 436 6.83 -64.20 -5.25
CA THR A 436 5.91 -64.55 -4.17
C THR A 436 6.60 -64.51 -2.80
N ALA A 437 5.84 -64.68 -1.72
CA ALA A 437 6.37 -64.89 -0.38
C ALA A 437 6.19 -66.33 0.06
N ALA A 438 7.26 -66.92 0.58
CA ALA A 438 7.28 -68.28 1.09
C ALA A 438 7.62 -68.31 2.58
N THR A 439 6.92 -69.15 3.34
CA THR A 439 7.36 -69.51 4.69
C THR A 439 8.26 -70.73 4.58
N ILE A 440 9.51 -70.61 5.02
CA ILE A 440 10.51 -71.68 4.90
C ILE A 440 11.06 -72.11 6.27
N PRO A 441 11.52 -73.37 6.42
CA PRO A 441 12.05 -73.86 7.70
C PRO A 441 13.24 -73.02 8.20
N GLY A 442 13.21 -72.61 9.47
CA GLY A 442 14.31 -71.87 10.09
C GLY A 442 14.35 -70.36 9.80
N GLN A 443 13.32 -69.80 9.15
CA GLN A 443 13.10 -68.35 9.05
C GLN A 443 11.85 -67.91 9.83
N THR A 444 11.96 -66.76 10.48
CA THR A 444 10.86 -66.18 11.29
C THR A 444 9.85 -65.44 10.42
N ASN A 445 10.31 -64.65 9.44
CA ASN A 445 9.44 -63.95 8.50
C ASN A 445 9.38 -64.70 7.16
N PRO A 446 8.31 -64.52 6.36
CA PRO A 446 8.29 -64.98 4.98
C PRO A 446 9.44 -64.37 4.17
N VAL A 447 9.96 -65.13 3.20
CA VAL A 447 11.04 -64.72 2.30
C VAL A 447 10.50 -64.48 0.88
N LEU A 448 11.07 -63.51 0.17
CA LEU A 448 10.81 -63.25 -1.24
C LEU A 448 11.46 -64.35 -2.10
N THR A 449 10.67 -65.03 -2.93
CA THR A 449 11.11 -66.09 -3.85
C THR A 449 10.18 -66.10 -5.07
N VAL A 450 10.16 -67.18 -5.84
CA VAL A 450 9.19 -67.40 -6.92
C VAL A 450 8.32 -68.63 -6.68
N ALA A 451 7.16 -68.65 -7.32
CA ALA A 451 6.33 -69.84 -7.47
C ALA A 451 5.48 -69.73 -8.75
N ARG A 452 4.92 -70.85 -9.20
CA ARG A 452 3.89 -70.82 -10.24
C ARG A 452 2.59 -70.22 -9.72
N ASP A 453 1.79 -69.65 -10.62
CA ASP A 453 0.44 -69.18 -10.28
C ASP A 453 -0.47 -70.34 -9.83
N ASN A 454 -1.58 -70.01 -9.16
CA ASN A 454 -2.54 -70.97 -8.57
C ASN A 454 -2.03 -71.79 -7.36
N ARG A 455 -0.89 -71.40 -6.76
CA ARG A 455 -0.52 -71.81 -5.41
C ARG A 455 -1.20 -70.92 -4.38
N ASP A 456 -1.51 -71.49 -3.23
CA ASP A 456 -2.16 -70.84 -2.08
C ASP A 456 -1.25 -69.79 -1.36
N GLU A 457 -0.29 -69.22 -2.07
CA GLU A 457 0.91 -68.59 -1.50
C GLU A 457 1.27 -67.24 -2.10
N PHE A 458 0.48 -66.69 -3.01
CA PHE A 458 0.78 -65.41 -3.68
C PHE A 458 0.54 -64.17 -2.80
N LYS A 459 1.34 -64.02 -1.74
CA LYS A 459 1.13 -63.05 -0.65
C LYS A 459 1.88 -61.73 -0.81
N VAL A 460 2.40 -61.42 -2.00
CA VAL A 460 3.22 -60.23 -2.25
C VAL A 460 2.57 -59.36 -3.31
N LYS A 461 2.23 -58.13 -2.94
CA LYS A 461 1.91 -57.08 -3.91
C LYS A 461 3.23 -56.39 -4.24
N THR A 462 3.68 -56.55 -5.48
CA THR A 462 4.74 -55.71 -6.03
C THR A 462 4.10 -54.56 -6.78
N SER A 463 4.62 -53.36 -6.61
CA SER A 463 4.33 -52.20 -7.45
C SER A 463 5.66 -51.51 -7.77
N ILE A 464 5.59 -50.43 -8.53
CA ILE A 464 6.71 -49.55 -8.78
C ILE A 464 6.35 -48.16 -8.34
N VAL A 465 7.28 -47.53 -7.63
CA VAL A 465 7.21 -46.11 -7.30
C VAL A 465 8.24 -45.42 -8.17
N ARG A 466 7.84 -44.34 -8.81
CA ARG A 466 8.79 -43.37 -9.32
C ARG A 466 8.93 -42.28 -8.26
N PRO A 467 10.13 -41.78 -7.97
CA PRO A 467 10.27 -40.57 -7.18
C PRO A 467 9.80 -39.38 -8.04
N PHE A 468 8.50 -39.10 -8.03
CA PHE A 468 7.94 -37.86 -8.59
C PHE A 468 7.05 -37.20 -7.55
N GLU A 469 7.26 -35.90 -7.31
CA GLU A 469 6.40 -35.09 -6.47
C GLU A 469 5.33 -34.44 -7.35
N TYR A 470 4.06 -34.64 -7.00
CA TYR A 470 2.96 -33.97 -7.68
C TYR A 470 3.08 -32.45 -7.53
N LEU A 471 2.78 -31.73 -8.61
CA LEU A 471 2.58 -30.29 -8.53
C LEU A 471 1.34 -29.99 -7.70
N THR A 472 1.55 -29.64 -6.44
CA THR A 472 0.46 -29.30 -5.52
C THR A 472 0.02 -27.88 -5.81
N ARG A 473 -1.20 -27.69 -6.32
CA ARG A 473 -1.74 -26.33 -6.53
C ARG A 473 -1.78 -25.58 -5.19
N GLY A 474 -1.33 -24.33 -5.19
CA GLY A 474 -1.35 -23.42 -4.05
C GLY A 474 -2.13 -22.15 -4.39
N THR A 475 -2.50 -21.39 -3.37
CA THR A 475 -3.19 -20.10 -3.54
C THR A 475 -2.81 -19.18 -2.39
N VAL A 476 -2.95 -17.88 -2.63
CA VAL A 476 -2.74 -16.82 -1.65
C VAL A 476 -4.04 -16.04 -1.54
N ALA A 477 -4.42 -15.65 -0.32
CA ALA A 477 -5.66 -14.92 -0.08
C ALA A 477 -5.63 -13.52 -0.72
N ASN A 478 -6.81 -12.92 -0.92
CA ASN A 478 -6.90 -11.53 -1.35
C ASN A 478 -6.18 -10.62 -0.35
N GLY A 479 -5.30 -9.74 -0.82
CA GLY A 479 -4.61 -8.81 0.06
C GLY A 479 -3.40 -8.14 -0.57
N LEU A 480 -2.66 -7.42 0.28
CA LEU A 480 -1.44 -6.69 -0.06
C LEU A 480 -0.23 -7.42 0.52
N TYR A 481 0.77 -7.68 -0.32
CA TYR A 481 1.91 -8.52 0.02
C TYR A 481 3.23 -7.91 -0.45
N PHE A 482 4.29 -8.14 0.32
CA PHE A 482 5.64 -8.18 -0.23
C PHE A 482 5.86 -9.52 -0.92
N ILE A 483 6.59 -9.52 -2.03
CA ILE A 483 7.00 -10.72 -2.73
C ILE A 483 8.52 -10.83 -2.65
N ASN A 484 9.01 -11.95 -2.11
CA ASN A 484 10.44 -12.22 -1.96
C ASN A 484 10.87 -13.39 -2.84
N LEU A 485 12.05 -13.27 -3.46
CA LEU A 485 12.67 -14.33 -4.23
C LEU A 485 13.15 -15.46 -3.31
N TYR A 486 12.80 -16.70 -3.66
CA TYR A 486 13.34 -17.91 -3.08
C TYR A 486 14.17 -18.67 -4.13
N THR A 487 15.47 -18.84 -3.89
CA THR A 487 16.36 -19.53 -4.83
C THR A 487 17.50 -20.24 -4.12
N THR A 488 17.84 -21.45 -4.60
CA THR A 488 19.05 -22.19 -4.19
C THR A 488 20.24 -21.90 -5.10
N LYS A 489 20.02 -21.17 -6.20
CA LYS A 489 21.04 -20.74 -7.18
C LYS A 489 21.24 -19.23 -7.10
N SER A 490 21.65 -18.77 -5.92
CA SER A 490 21.86 -17.35 -5.61
C SER A 490 22.96 -16.74 -6.48
N SER A 491 22.73 -15.54 -7.01
CA SER A 491 23.79 -14.64 -7.53
C SER A 491 23.74 -13.31 -6.78
N VAL A 492 24.60 -12.34 -7.13
CA VAL A 492 24.59 -11.01 -6.50
C VAL A 492 23.31 -10.26 -6.88
N GLU A 493 22.94 -10.33 -8.16
CA GLU A 493 21.78 -9.67 -8.76
C GLU A 493 20.45 -10.37 -8.41
N ARG A 494 20.52 -11.61 -7.92
CA ARG A 494 19.38 -12.47 -7.57
C ARG A 494 19.68 -13.29 -6.32
N ALA A 495 19.91 -12.58 -5.23
CA ALA A 495 20.15 -13.19 -3.93
C ALA A 495 18.85 -13.76 -3.33
N ASN A 496 18.96 -14.89 -2.64
CA ASN A 496 17.82 -15.48 -1.94
C ASN A 496 17.30 -14.51 -0.86
N GLY A 497 16.01 -14.20 -0.88
CA GLY A 497 15.34 -13.28 0.05
C GLY A 497 15.14 -11.86 -0.49
N MET A 498 15.76 -11.50 -1.62
CA MET A 498 15.54 -10.17 -2.23
C MET A 498 14.06 -9.92 -2.50
N TYR A 499 13.63 -8.68 -2.34
CA TYR A 499 12.28 -8.26 -2.69
C TYR A 499 12.17 -8.10 -4.20
N ILE A 500 11.02 -8.46 -4.75
CA ILE A 500 10.64 -8.10 -6.10
C ILE A 500 9.84 -6.80 -5.98
N VAL A 501 10.32 -5.72 -6.59
CA VAL A 501 9.77 -4.37 -6.47
C VAL A 501 9.75 -3.68 -7.83
N GLU A 502 9.09 -2.54 -7.94
CA GLU A 502 9.23 -1.64 -9.07
C GLU A 502 9.98 -0.36 -8.64
N ASN A 503 10.87 0.15 -9.50
CA ASN A 503 11.59 1.39 -9.23
C ASN A 503 10.71 2.64 -9.44
N MET A 504 11.27 3.85 -9.34
CA MET A 504 10.48 5.09 -9.48
C MET A 504 9.92 5.35 -10.90
N GLU A 505 10.44 4.66 -11.92
CA GLU A 505 9.87 4.69 -13.27
C GLU A 505 8.73 3.67 -13.45
N GLY A 506 8.69 2.65 -12.59
CA GLY A 506 7.76 1.52 -12.67
C GLY A 506 8.40 0.24 -13.20
N ASN A 507 9.71 0.20 -13.43
CA ASN A 507 10.36 -1.01 -13.94
C ASN A 507 10.64 -2.02 -12.82
N MET A 508 10.32 -3.29 -13.06
CA MET A 508 10.55 -4.38 -12.11
C MET A 508 12.04 -4.64 -11.86
N MET A 509 12.40 -4.90 -10.61
CA MET A 509 13.76 -5.23 -10.19
C MET A 509 13.79 -6.14 -8.96
N TYR A 510 14.89 -6.88 -8.80
CA TYR A 510 15.23 -7.51 -7.52
C TYR A 510 16.00 -6.50 -6.68
N ASP A 511 15.51 -6.18 -5.49
CA ASP A 511 16.16 -5.20 -4.61
C ASP A 511 16.19 -5.63 -3.14
N ASN A 512 17.11 -5.05 -2.38
CA ASN A 512 17.18 -5.20 -0.93
C ASN A 512 16.81 -3.88 -0.26
N GLN A 513 15.98 -3.97 0.78
CA GLN A 513 15.70 -2.80 1.62
C GLN A 513 16.99 -2.33 2.28
N ALA A 514 17.45 -1.13 1.93
CA ALA A 514 18.60 -0.51 2.59
C ALA A 514 18.29 -0.14 4.05
N MET A 515 19.32 0.07 4.87
CA MET A 515 19.16 0.35 6.31
C MET A 515 18.34 1.62 6.59
N ASP A 516 18.43 2.58 5.68
CA ASP A 516 17.74 3.87 5.70
C ASP A 516 16.46 3.86 4.86
N GLN A 517 15.98 2.70 4.42
CA GLN A 517 14.72 2.54 3.70
C GLN A 517 13.71 1.75 4.53
N ASP A 518 12.43 2.02 4.28
CA ASP A 518 11.31 1.25 4.82
C ASP A 518 10.30 0.98 3.70
N PHE A 519 10.31 -0.24 3.17
CA PHE A 519 9.41 -0.66 2.09
C PHE A 519 7.92 -0.62 2.49
N SER A 520 7.61 -0.60 3.79
CA SER A 520 6.23 -0.42 4.25
C SER A 520 5.66 0.95 3.89
N LEU A 521 6.52 1.96 3.67
CA LEU A 521 6.15 3.30 3.23
C LEU A 521 6.05 3.42 1.70
N MET A 522 6.45 2.40 0.92
CA MET A 522 6.63 2.48 -0.53
C MET A 522 5.67 1.55 -1.28
N PRO A 523 4.57 2.06 -1.87
CA PRO A 523 3.60 1.22 -2.57
C PRO A 523 4.19 0.49 -3.79
N ALA A 524 5.20 1.05 -4.48
CA ALA A 524 5.92 0.37 -5.56
C ALA A 524 6.59 -0.97 -5.15
N THR A 525 6.80 -1.20 -3.86
CA THR A 525 7.40 -2.45 -3.33
C THR A 525 6.34 -3.50 -2.94
N GLN A 526 5.05 -3.17 -3.12
CA GLN A 526 3.93 -3.95 -2.62
C GLN A 526 3.04 -4.42 -3.76
N TRP A 527 2.53 -5.64 -3.62
CA TRP A 527 1.79 -6.34 -4.65
C TRP A 527 0.38 -6.68 -4.15
N VAL A 528 -0.62 -6.29 -4.93
CA VAL A 528 -2.01 -6.69 -4.72
C VAL A 528 -2.20 -8.07 -5.32
N VAL A 529 -2.65 -9.02 -4.50
CA VAL A 529 -2.99 -10.38 -4.93
C VAL A 529 -4.50 -10.53 -4.86
N GLU A 530 -5.09 -10.96 -5.97
CA GLU A 530 -6.52 -11.25 -6.10
C GLU A 530 -6.71 -12.72 -6.47
N GLN A 531 -7.56 -13.43 -5.73
CA GLN A 531 -8.01 -14.76 -6.08
C GLN A 531 -9.06 -14.66 -7.18
N LEU A 532 -8.83 -15.41 -8.24
CA LEU A 532 -9.74 -15.58 -9.35
C LEU A 532 -10.63 -16.82 -9.14
N ASP A 533 -11.60 -16.99 -10.04
CA ASP A 533 -12.56 -18.10 -10.05
C ASP A 533 -13.55 -18.06 -8.87
N CYS A 534 -14.52 -18.99 -8.83
CA CYS A 534 -15.66 -19.07 -7.91
C CYS A 534 -15.52 -18.54 -6.45
N ASN A 535 -16.58 -17.88 -5.97
CA ASN A 535 -16.70 -17.26 -4.63
C ASN A 535 -16.93 -18.25 -3.46
N ASP A 536 -17.13 -19.54 -3.76
CA ASP A 536 -17.41 -20.55 -2.74
C ASP A 536 -16.12 -21.07 -2.12
N ALA A 537 -16.08 -21.10 -0.78
CA ALA A 537 -14.93 -21.45 0.05
C ALA A 537 -14.52 -22.93 0.01
N SER A 538 -14.73 -23.64 -1.11
CA SER A 538 -14.33 -25.05 -1.23
C SER A 538 -12.82 -25.18 -1.31
N SER A 539 -12.32 -26.35 -0.88
CA SER A 539 -10.92 -26.71 -0.60
C SER A 539 -9.97 -26.73 -1.82
N VAL A 540 -10.29 -26.00 -2.90
CA VAL A 540 -9.50 -25.99 -4.14
C VAL A 540 -8.64 -24.73 -4.19
N ALA A 541 -7.35 -24.90 -4.43
CA ALA A 541 -6.42 -23.80 -4.60
C ALA A 541 -6.79 -22.94 -5.83
N ARG A 542 -7.25 -21.71 -5.59
CA ARG A 542 -7.68 -20.74 -6.62
C ARG A 542 -6.48 -20.15 -7.38
N ARG A 543 -6.71 -19.80 -8.64
CA ARG A 543 -5.77 -18.98 -9.42
C ARG A 543 -5.66 -17.58 -8.82
N VAL A 544 -4.59 -16.87 -9.14
CA VAL A 544 -4.37 -15.50 -8.67
C VAL A 544 -4.06 -14.56 -9.82
N LYS A 545 -4.37 -13.29 -9.61
CA LYS A 545 -3.89 -12.15 -10.38
C LYS A 545 -3.05 -11.26 -9.47
N ILE A 546 -1.91 -10.80 -9.97
CA ILE A 546 -0.93 -10.03 -9.18
C ILE A 546 -0.66 -8.70 -9.88
N HIS A 547 -0.87 -7.61 -9.15
CA HIS A 547 -0.63 -6.25 -9.62
C HIS A 547 0.33 -5.49 -8.71
N ASN A 548 1.16 -4.62 -9.26
CA ASN A 548 1.86 -3.63 -8.44
C ASN A 548 0.85 -2.64 -7.83
N ARG A 549 0.98 -2.30 -6.54
CA ARG A 549 0.05 -1.41 -5.86
C ARG A 549 0.14 0.03 -6.38
N GLU A 550 1.31 0.51 -6.78
CA GLU A 550 1.53 1.87 -7.25
C GLU A 550 1.26 2.06 -8.75
N TYR A 551 1.76 1.15 -9.59
CA TYR A 551 1.71 1.32 -11.04
C TYR A 551 0.57 0.55 -11.71
N ALA A 552 -0.12 -0.33 -10.98
CA ALA A 552 -1.19 -1.19 -11.47
C ALA A 552 -0.78 -2.20 -12.56
N ASP A 553 0.52 -2.36 -12.80
CA ASP A 553 1.06 -3.32 -13.75
C ASP A 553 0.71 -4.76 -13.33
N GLN A 554 0.11 -5.50 -14.26
CA GLN A 554 -0.24 -6.91 -14.06
C GLN A 554 0.97 -7.79 -14.38
N VAL A 555 1.61 -8.33 -13.36
CA VAL A 555 2.86 -9.10 -13.52
C VAL A 555 2.65 -10.61 -13.58
N PHE A 556 1.45 -11.09 -13.22
CA PHE A 556 1.07 -12.51 -13.31
C PHE A 556 -0.45 -12.71 -13.26
N GLU A 557 -0.96 -13.63 -14.09
CA GLU A 557 -2.31 -14.20 -13.96
C GLU A 557 -2.23 -15.71 -14.18
N GLY A 558 -2.51 -16.51 -13.14
CA GLY A 558 -2.42 -17.97 -13.29
C GLY A 558 -2.48 -18.78 -12.00
N GLN A 559 -2.14 -20.06 -12.11
CA GLN A 559 -2.13 -20.98 -10.99
C GLN A 559 -0.76 -20.97 -10.28
N LEU A 560 -0.77 -20.75 -8.96
CA LEU A 560 0.41 -20.99 -8.12
C LEU A 560 0.51 -22.48 -7.75
N TYR A 561 1.73 -22.94 -7.50
CA TYR A 561 2.05 -24.28 -7.04
C TYR A 561 2.93 -24.22 -5.80
N ASN A 562 2.55 -24.98 -4.77
CA ASN A 562 3.26 -25.11 -3.52
C ASN A 562 4.47 -26.05 -3.69
N MET A 563 5.66 -25.56 -3.33
CA MET A 563 6.94 -26.28 -3.40
C MET A 563 7.44 -26.74 -2.02
N GLY A 564 6.58 -26.71 -1.01
CA GLY A 564 6.90 -26.95 0.39
C GLY A 564 7.04 -25.65 1.19
N THR A 565 7.65 -25.76 2.36
CA THR A 565 7.85 -24.64 3.27
C THR A 565 9.33 -24.42 3.58
N THR A 566 9.72 -23.16 3.81
CA THR A 566 11.03 -22.84 4.39
C THR A 566 11.16 -23.45 5.79
N ALA A 567 12.38 -23.46 6.34
CA ALA A 567 12.60 -23.88 7.74
C ALA A 567 11.85 -22.98 8.75
N ALA A 568 11.53 -21.74 8.36
CA ALA A 568 10.75 -20.79 9.14
C ALA A 568 9.22 -21.00 9.02
N GLY A 569 8.78 -21.94 8.17
CA GLY A 569 7.36 -22.26 7.96
C GLY A 569 6.65 -21.44 6.89
N GLU A 570 7.38 -20.63 6.11
CA GLU A 570 6.81 -19.85 5.01
C GLU A 570 6.55 -20.75 3.81
N THR A 571 5.41 -20.59 3.14
CA THR A 571 5.09 -21.41 1.96
C THR A 571 5.84 -20.87 0.74
N ILE A 572 6.51 -21.76 0.02
CA ILE A 572 7.24 -21.44 -1.20
C ILE A 572 6.31 -21.71 -2.38
N TYR A 573 6.08 -20.69 -3.20
CA TYR A 573 5.26 -20.80 -4.40
C TYR A 573 6.13 -20.76 -5.66
N ARG A 574 5.64 -21.39 -6.72
CA ARG A 574 6.13 -21.17 -8.08
C ARG A 574 4.96 -21.15 -9.05
N PHE A 575 5.19 -20.67 -10.26
CA PHE A 575 4.30 -20.87 -11.40
C PHE A 575 5.08 -21.62 -12.49
N ILE A 576 4.35 -22.24 -13.42
CA ILE A 576 4.92 -23.11 -14.45
C ILE A 576 4.62 -22.61 -15.86
N ASP A 577 3.93 -21.49 -15.99
CA ASP A 577 3.63 -20.86 -17.27
C ASP A 577 4.92 -20.26 -17.83
N ARG A 578 5.47 -20.91 -18.85
CA ARG A 578 6.71 -20.56 -19.52
C ARG A 578 6.53 -19.40 -20.50
N THR A 579 5.30 -18.97 -20.80
CA THR A 579 5.08 -17.71 -21.52
C THR A 579 5.53 -16.50 -20.68
N TYR A 580 5.55 -16.66 -19.36
CA TYR A 580 6.22 -15.78 -18.41
C TYR A 580 7.72 -16.10 -18.37
N VAL A 581 8.39 -15.93 -19.52
CA VAL A 581 9.84 -16.10 -19.65
C VAL A 581 10.51 -14.97 -18.88
N GLY A 582 11.19 -15.32 -17.79
CA GLY A 582 11.96 -14.33 -17.06
C GLY A 582 13.36 -14.16 -17.60
N GLY A 583 14.05 -13.24 -16.96
CA GLY A 583 15.42 -12.87 -17.25
C GLY A 583 15.69 -11.51 -16.62
N ASN A 584 16.90 -11.34 -16.16
CA ASN A 584 17.35 -10.08 -15.61
C ASN A 584 18.66 -9.67 -16.29
N ASP A 585 18.93 -8.38 -16.26
CA ASP A 585 20.25 -7.88 -16.63
C ASP A 585 21.28 -8.14 -15.52
N ASN A 586 22.52 -7.73 -15.76
CA ASN A 586 23.62 -7.87 -14.81
C ASN A 586 23.56 -6.91 -13.61
N LYS A 587 22.45 -6.20 -13.43
CA LYS A 587 22.18 -5.33 -12.28
C LYS A 587 20.99 -5.79 -11.45
N GLY A 588 20.21 -6.76 -11.94
CA GLY A 588 19.01 -7.25 -11.26
C GLY A 588 17.71 -6.58 -11.75
N MET A 589 17.76 -5.79 -12.83
CA MET A 589 16.55 -5.31 -13.51
C MET A 589 15.91 -6.44 -14.29
N PHE A 590 14.58 -6.54 -14.25
CA PHE A 590 13.87 -7.50 -15.09
C PHE A 590 13.91 -7.08 -16.55
N ASN A 591 13.99 -8.05 -17.46
CA ASN A 591 13.94 -7.79 -18.90
C ASN A 591 12.51 -7.48 -19.40
N ASN A 592 11.49 -7.78 -18.60
CA ASN A 592 10.07 -7.55 -18.88
C ASN A 592 9.27 -7.36 -17.58
N GLN A 593 8.06 -6.81 -17.67
CA GLN A 593 7.16 -6.55 -16.53
C GLN A 593 6.38 -7.80 -16.11
N ASN A 594 7.06 -8.94 -15.95
CA ASN A 594 6.46 -10.22 -15.65
C ASN A 594 7.28 -10.95 -14.58
N LEU A 595 6.60 -11.59 -13.62
CA LEU A 595 7.27 -12.58 -12.79
C LEU A 595 7.75 -13.73 -13.68
N GLY A 596 8.99 -14.20 -13.52
CA GLY A 596 9.56 -15.22 -14.40
C GLY A 596 9.41 -16.66 -13.88
N VAL A 597 9.16 -17.63 -14.78
CA VAL A 597 8.98 -19.06 -14.44
C VAL A 597 10.17 -19.70 -13.72
N GLN A 598 11.35 -19.06 -13.80
CA GLN A 598 12.56 -19.47 -13.07
C GLN A 598 12.56 -19.07 -11.59
N ASP A 599 11.63 -18.22 -11.16
CA ASP A 599 11.54 -17.73 -9.79
C ASP A 599 10.62 -18.63 -8.97
N SER A 600 11.08 -18.97 -7.76
CA SER A 600 10.16 -19.33 -6.68
C SER A 600 10.03 -18.13 -5.77
N ILE A 601 8.85 -17.94 -5.18
CA ILE A 601 8.50 -16.72 -4.45
C ILE A 601 7.82 -17.04 -3.13
N ILE A 602 7.95 -16.12 -2.19
CA ILE A 602 7.27 -16.12 -0.90
C ILE A 602 6.44 -14.84 -0.80
N PHE A 603 5.22 -14.96 -0.27
CA PHE A 603 4.31 -13.84 -0.05
C PHE A 603 4.27 -13.50 1.44
N THR A 604 4.58 -12.26 1.78
CA THR A 604 4.55 -11.75 3.15
C THR A 604 3.52 -10.64 3.26
N ALA A 605 2.47 -10.83 4.08
CA ALA A 605 1.38 -9.86 4.16
C ALA A 605 1.85 -8.49 4.70
N VAL A 606 1.43 -7.41 4.04
CA VAL A 606 1.71 -6.03 4.49
C VAL A 606 0.71 -5.64 5.57
N THR A 607 1.19 -5.43 6.80
CA THR A 607 0.35 -5.12 7.97
C THR A 607 0.40 -3.64 8.39
N SER A 608 1.24 -2.84 7.74
CA SER A 608 1.46 -1.43 8.11
C SER A 608 0.16 -0.61 7.98
N PRO A 609 -0.28 0.13 9.02
CA PRO A 609 -1.49 0.95 8.95
C PRO A 609 -1.45 2.02 7.86
N ILE A 610 -0.26 2.56 7.56
CA ILE A 610 -0.10 3.61 6.55
C ILE A 610 -0.49 3.16 5.15
N ALA A 611 -0.35 1.86 4.85
CA ALA A 611 -0.73 1.30 3.56
C ALA A 611 -2.21 1.50 3.22
N LYS A 612 -3.07 1.69 4.22
CA LYS A 612 -4.52 1.92 4.06
C LYS A 612 -4.90 3.37 3.75
N THR A 613 -3.96 4.30 3.84
CA THR A 613 -4.21 5.74 3.67
C THR A 613 -4.09 6.17 2.21
N ALA A 614 -4.85 7.18 1.79
CA ALA A 614 -4.79 7.69 0.42
C ALA A 614 -3.39 8.19 0.02
N TYR A 615 -2.63 8.79 0.94
CA TYR A 615 -1.31 9.35 0.66
C TYR A 615 -0.16 8.41 1.00
N HIS A 616 -0.40 7.09 1.02
CA HIS A 616 0.66 6.10 1.20
C HIS A 616 1.74 6.28 0.12
N GLY A 617 3.00 6.42 0.53
CA GLY A 617 4.12 6.71 -0.36
C GLY A 617 4.37 8.17 -0.68
N TYR A 618 3.53 9.11 -0.22
CA TYR A 618 3.65 10.52 -0.59
C TYR A 618 3.37 11.48 0.57
N LYS A 619 4.12 12.58 0.67
CA LYS A 619 3.83 13.61 1.68
C LYS A 619 2.56 14.37 1.31
N LYS A 620 1.63 14.49 2.25
CA LYS A 620 0.50 15.44 2.21
C LYS A 620 0.62 16.41 3.38
N PHE A 621 0.82 17.68 3.07
CA PHE A 621 0.71 18.75 4.06
C PHE A 621 -0.76 19.02 4.39
N THR A 622 -1.02 19.33 5.66
CA THR A 622 -2.31 19.80 6.15
C THR A 622 -2.58 21.25 5.73
N VAL A 623 -3.84 21.69 5.82
CA VAL A 623 -4.21 23.08 5.52
C VAL A 623 -3.48 24.05 6.47
N ASP A 624 -3.32 23.67 7.73
CA ASP A 624 -2.65 24.48 8.75
C ASP A 624 -1.15 24.63 8.42
N GLU A 625 -0.48 23.51 8.08
CA GLU A 625 0.92 23.49 7.63
C GLU A 625 1.20 24.39 6.40
N LEU A 626 0.21 24.57 5.53
CA LEU A 626 0.31 25.40 4.33
C LEU A 626 -0.10 26.87 4.55
N SER A 627 -0.50 27.27 5.75
CA SER A 627 -0.93 28.64 6.06
C SER A 627 0.23 29.65 6.06
N ASN A 628 0.12 30.68 5.19
CA ASN A 628 1.19 31.58 4.74
C ASN A 628 1.91 32.45 5.80
N GLY A 629 1.50 32.42 7.05
CA GLY A 629 2.18 33.21 8.08
C GLY A 629 2.20 32.69 9.50
N ILE A 630 1.63 31.52 9.73
CA ILE A 630 1.59 30.89 11.06
C ILE A 630 2.53 29.68 11.07
N GLU A 631 2.49 28.87 10.01
CA GLU A 631 3.12 27.54 9.99
C GLU A 631 3.86 27.20 8.69
N ASN A 632 3.62 27.90 7.58
CA ASN A 632 4.22 27.56 6.30
C ASN A 632 5.66 28.11 6.12
N ASN A 633 6.58 27.62 6.94
CA ASN A 633 7.99 27.95 6.89
C ASN A 633 8.82 26.67 7.14
N TYR A 634 9.57 26.26 6.13
CA TYR A 634 10.33 25.02 6.15
C TYR A 634 11.78 25.26 5.80
N THR A 635 12.68 24.66 6.56
CA THR A 635 14.03 24.38 6.07
C THR A 635 14.02 22.98 5.47
N ILE A 636 14.60 22.84 4.28
CA ILE A 636 14.65 21.56 3.56
C ILE A 636 16.06 21.01 3.73
N LYS A 637 16.17 19.82 4.32
CA LYS A 637 17.45 19.19 4.57
C LYS A 637 17.66 17.99 3.67
N TYR A 638 18.86 17.87 3.13
CA TYR A 638 19.28 16.71 2.35
C TYR A 638 19.69 15.60 3.30
N TYR A 639 19.04 14.44 3.19
CA TYR A 639 19.38 13.31 4.03
C TYR A 639 20.69 12.67 3.54
N HIS A 640 21.74 12.80 4.34
CA HIS A 640 23.04 12.19 4.08
C HIS A 640 23.56 11.53 5.35
N PHE A 641 23.75 10.22 5.30
CA PHE A 641 24.08 9.37 6.46
C PHE A 641 25.29 9.84 7.30
N ASN A 642 26.25 10.54 6.68
CA ASN A 642 27.44 11.06 7.35
C ASN A 642 27.35 12.54 7.78
N ASN A 643 26.30 13.28 7.39
CA ASN A 643 26.18 14.71 7.69
C ASN A 643 24.71 15.17 7.72
N ASP A 644 24.15 15.34 8.92
CA ASP A 644 22.77 15.79 9.12
C ASP A 644 22.61 17.33 9.06
N ASN A 645 23.69 18.07 8.74
CA ASN A 645 23.70 19.54 8.66
C ASN A 645 23.69 20.07 7.22
N LEU A 646 23.35 19.24 6.22
CA LEU A 646 23.22 19.67 4.83
C LEU A 646 21.81 20.22 4.54
N TYR A 647 21.73 21.49 4.18
CA TYR A 647 20.50 22.19 3.85
C TYR A 647 20.44 22.50 2.34
N LEU A 648 19.24 22.45 1.76
CA LEU A 648 19.01 22.96 0.43
C LEU A 648 19.08 24.50 0.45
N GLN A 649 20.20 25.05 0.00
CA GLN A 649 20.40 26.47 -0.20
C GLN A 649 20.04 26.88 -1.62
N SER A 650 19.29 27.98 -1.74
CA SER A 650 18.86 28.52 -3.03
C SER A 650 19.00 30.05 -3.03
N GLU A 651 19.65 30.58 -4.07
CA GLU A 651 19.83 32.02 -4.28
C GLU A 651 19.49 32.37 -5.72
N VAL A 652 18.90 33.55 -5.95
CA VAL A 652 18.43 33.96 -7.27
C VAL A 652 19.58 33.98 -8.29
N GLY A 653 19.40 33.26 -9.39
CA GLY A 653 20.38 33.17 -10.48
C GLY A 653 21.61 32.29 -10.17
N LYS A 654 21.53 31.46 -9.13
CA LYS A 654 22.54 30.44 -8.81
C LYS A 654 21.89 29.06 -8.75
N ILE A 655 22.66 28.05 -9.16
CA ILE A 655 22.30 26.63 -8.98
C ILE A 655 22.14 26.34 -7.49
N SER A 656 20.99 25.80 -7.11
CA SER A 656 20.70 25.37 -5.74
C SER A 656 21.62 24.23 -5.32
N LYS A 657 21.99 24.20 -4.04
CA LYS A 657 22.96 23.23 -3.49
C LYS A 657 22.53 22.67 -2.16
N ALA A 658 22.93 21.43 -1.88
CA ALA A 658 22.93 20.88 -0.54
C ALA A 658 24.28 21.16 0.13
N GLU A 659 24.29 22.05 1.13
CA GLU A 659 25.52 22.47 1.83
C GLU A 659 25.26 22.81 3.30
N GLU A 660 26.33 22.84 4.11
CA GLU A 660 26.24 23.30 5.49
C GLU A 660 25.91 24.79 5.54
N ALA A 661 24.93 25.17 6.35
CA ALA A 661 24.49 26.54 6.48
C ALA A 661 24.26 26.92 7.94
N THR A 662 24.80 28.08 8.34
CA THR A 662 24.51 28.71 9.62
C THR A 662 23.17 29.47 9.60
N ASP A 663 22.77 29.95 8.43
CA ASP A 663 21.47 30.60 8.18
C ASP A 663 20.78 29.93 6.98
N PRO A 664 19.97 28.88 7.21
CA PRO A 664 19.38 28.12 6.12
C PRO A 664 18.29 28.89 5.37
N THR A 665 18.27 28.76 4.03
CA THR A 665 17.14 29.20 3.20
C THR A 665 15.80 28.67 3.74
N ILE A 666 14.83 29.57 3.92
CA ILE A 666 13.47 29.24 4.36
C ILE A 666 12.56 29.15 3.13
N TYR A 667 11.80 28.06 3.06
CA TYR A 667 10.83 27.80 2.00
C TYR A 667 9.40 27.88 2.53
N GLU A 668 8.53 28.50 1.74
CA GLU A 668 7.07 28.36 1.79
C GLU A 668 6.67 27.29 0.77
N ILE A 669 5.85 26.35 1.18
CA ILE A 669 5.37 25.24 0.35
C ILE A 669 3.96 25.57 -0.08
N ALA A 670 3.67 25.53 -1.38
CA ALA A 670 2.33 25.75 -1.88
C ALA A 670 1.89 24.58 -2.74
N GLU A 671 0.60 24.22 -2.70
CA GLU A 671 0.04 23.27 -3.65
C GLU A 671 0.13 23.85 -5.06
N ALA A 672 0.63 23.06 -6.00
CA ALA A 672 0.74 23.45 -7.39
C ALA A 672 -0.66 23.56 -8.00
N THR A 673 -0.99 24.69 -8.61
CA THR A 673 -2.27 24.91 -9.30
C THR A 673 -2.09 24.99 -10.81
N LEU A 674 -3.15 24.65 -11.55
CA LEU A 674 -3.17 24.83 -13.00
C LEU A 674 -3.29 26.32 -13.37
N PRO A 675 -2.76 26.77 -14.53
CA PRO A 675 -2.73 28.18 -14.95
C PRO A 675 -4.08 28.94 -14.98
N ASN A 676 -5.21 28.24 -14.90
CA ASN A 676 -6.56 28.81 -14.91
C ASN A 676 -7.28 28.69 -13.54
N ASN A 677 -6.53 28.64 -12.42
CA ASN A 677 -7.07 28.50 -11.06
C ASN A 677 -7.96 27.26 -10.83
N GLY A 678 -7.69 26.16 -11.56
CA GLY A 678 -8.47 24.91 -11.51
C GLY A 678 -8.30 24.05 -10.25
N GLY A 679 -7.77 24.60 -9.16
CA GLY A 679 -7.43 23.88 -7.93
C GLY A 679 -6.04 23.22 -7.96
N ALA A 680 -5.69 22.54 -6.86
CA ALA A 680 -4.44 21.83 -6.70
C ALA A 680 -4.32 20.63 -7.67
N ILE A 681 -3.12 20.38 -8.18
CA ILE A 681 -2.82 19.22 -9.02
C ILE A 681 -2.75 17.99 -8.12
N VAL A 682 -3.86 17.26 -8.05
CA VAL A 682 -3.99 15.97 -7.35
C VAL A 682 -4.19 14.87 -8.37
N ASN A 683 -3.40 13.80 -8.26
CA ASN A 683 -3.51 12.61 -9.11
C ASN A 683 -3.95 11.41 -8.27
N SER A 684 -5.01 10.72 -8.70
CA SER A 684 -5.39 9.40 -8.19
C SER A 684 -4.75 8.32 -9.06
N PHE A 685 -4.14 7.31 -8.44
CA PHE A 685 -3.35 6.29 -9.13
C PHE A 685 -3.35 4.96 -8.36
N GLY A 686 -2.61 3.98 -8.89
CA GLY A 686 -2.45 2.67 -8.29
C GLY A 686 -3.60 1.72 -8.56
N TYR A 687 -3.40 0.49 -8.09
CA TYR A 687 -4.40 -0.58 -8.21
C TYR A 687 -5.31 -0.59 -6.98
N SER A 688 -6.63 -0.44 -7.17
CA SER A 688 -7.61 -0.41 -6.08
C SER A 688 -7.66 -1.74 -5.31
N LEU A 689 -7.92 -1.66 -4.00
CA LEU A 689 -7.97 -2.82 -3.11
C LEU A 689 -9.02 -2.61 -2.02
N ASP A 690 -9.88 -3.59 -1.80
CA ASP A 690 -10.93 -3.54 -0.77
C ASP A 690 -10.35 -3.35 0.64
N GLY A 691 -10.89 -2.37 1.38
CA GLY A 691 -10.43 -2.02 2.73
C GLY A 691 -9.25 -1.03 2.75
N TYR A 692 -8.84 -0.52 1.59
CA TYR A 692 -7.78 0.48 1.42
C TYR A 692 -8.36 1.69 0.68
N GLN A 693 -7.88 2.90 0.98
CA GLN A 693 -8.21 4.08 0.18
C GLN A 693 -7.43 4.05 -1.15
N ASP A 694 -7.99 4.63 -2.21
CA ASP A 694 -7.26 4.81 -3.48
C ASP A 694 -6.08 5.76 -3.28
N LEU A 695 -4.95 5.47 -3.93
CA LEU A 695 -3.74 6.25 -3.75
C LEU A 695 -3.87 7.63 -4.39
N GLN A 696 -3.31 8.63 -3.72
CA GLN A 696 -3.35 10.03 -4.10
C GLN A 696 -1.99 10.68 -3.86
N ARG A 697 -1.60 11.57 -4.79
CA ARG A 697 -0.41 12.41 -4.68
C ARG A 697 -0.75 13.83 -5.06
N THR A 698 -0.25 14.79 -4.30
CA THR A 698 -0.41 16.24 -4.53
C THR A 698 0.91 16.81 -4.99
N ALA A 699 0.91 17.61 -6.05
CA ALA A 699 2.10 18.32 -6.51
C ALA A 699 2.27 19.64 -5.74
N TYR A 700 3.52 20.01 -5.46
CA TYR A 700 3.88 21.21 -4.71
C TYR A 700 4.87 22.08 -5.48
N VAL A 701 4.85 23.38 -5.22
CA VAL A 701 5.89 24.33 -5.62
C VAL A 701 6.63 24.81 -4.38
N LEU A 702 7.94 25.05 -4.52
CA LEU A 702 8.78 25.56 -3.44
C LEU A 702 9.06 27.03 -3.69
N LYS A 703 8.63 27.87 -2.77
CA LYS A 703 8.81 29.33 -2.81
C LYS A 703 9.81 29.75 -1.74
N LEU A 704 10.74 30.63 -2.06
CA LEU A 704 11.73 31.10 -1.10
C LEU A 704 11.16 32.28 -0.33
N LYS A 705 11.35 32.33 1.00
CA LYS A 705 11.10 33.53 1.82
C LYS A 705 12.36 34.39 1.93
N ASP A 706 12.21 35.70 1.97
CA ASP A 706 13.23 36.69 2.24
C ASP A 706 13.17 37.21 3.67
N ALA A 707 14.10 38.12 3.97
CA ALA A 707 14.24 38.74 5.28
C ALA A 707 13.14 39.78 5.59
N ASN A 708 12.36 40.23 4.60
CA ASN A 708 11.24 41.14 4.81
C ASN A 708 10.00 40.31 5.22
N LEU A 709 9.30 40.73 6.27
CA LEU A 709 8.09 40.05 6.74
C LEU A 709 6.80 40.58 6.09
N LEU A 710 6.93 41.62 5.25
CA LEU A 710 5.82 42.34 4.61
C LEU A 710 5.60 42.02 3.12
N ASP A 711 6.63 41.54 2.43
CA ASP A 711 6.60 41.25 1.00
C ASP A 711 6.34 39.75 0.80
N ASN A 712 5.43 39.43 -0.13
CA ASN A 712 5.28 38.07 -0.64
C ASN A 712 6.37 37.82 -1.69
N ASP A 713 7.44 37.16 -1.27
CA ASP A 713 8.53 36.76 -2.13
C ASP A 713 8.09 36.08 -3.42
N LYS A 714 8.29 36.79 -4.54
CA LYS A 714 8.05 36.27 -5.89
C LYS A 714 9.14 35.29 -6.37
N LYS A 715 9.84 34.61 -5.46
CA LYS A 715 11.00 33.75 -5.78
C LYS A 715 10.60 32.29 -5.65
N TYR A 716 10.77 31.54 -6.73
CA TYR A 716 10.38 30.13 -6.80
C TYR A 716 11.56 29.29 -7.22
N LEU A 717 11.62 28.06 -6.72
CA LEU A 717 12.49 27.04 -7.27
C LEU A 717 11.95 26.65 -8.65
N ALA A 718 12.81 26.74 -9.66
CA ALA A 718 12.48 26.51 -11.05
C ALA A 718 13.50 25.56 -11.68
N LEU A 719 13.05 24.84 -12.70
CA LEU A 719 13.93 24.05 -13.56
C LEU A 719 14.51 24.97 -14.63
N VAL A 720 15.81 25.23 -14.56
CA VAL A 720 16.52 26.18 -15.44
C VAL A 720 17.50 25.44 -16.33
N LYS A 721 17.45 25.73 -17.63
CA LYS A 721 18.40 25.20 -18.60
C LYS A 721 19.70 26.00 -18.57
N ASN A 722 20.79 25.35 -18.21
CA ASN A 722 22.12 25.94 -18.24
C ASN A 722 22.62 26.04 -19.70
N ALA A 723 23.09 27.23 -20.08
CA ALA A 723 23.50 27.51 -21.46
C ALA A 723 24.87 26.93 -21.82
N GLN A 724 25.71 26.64 -20.82
CA GLN A 724 27.09 26.22 -20.99
C GLN A 724 27.19 24.72 -21.29
N ASP A 725 26.35 23.89 -20.67
CA ASP A 725 26.40 22.43 -20.80
C ASP A 725 25.10 21.78 -21.31
N ASN A 726 24.06 22.59 -21.56
CA ASN A 726 22.72 22.15 -21.97
C ASN A 726 21.99 21.23 -20.97
N ASN A 727 22.46 21.10 -19.72
CA ASN A 727 21.75 20.39 -18.66
C ASN A 727 20.71 21.29 -17.99
N TYR A 728 19.80 20.69 -17.24
CA TYR A 728 18.85 21.42 -16.41
C TYR A 728 19.21 21.29 -14.93
N TYR A 729 19.11 22.41 -14.23
CA TYR A 729 19.40 22.56 -12.82
C TYR A 729 18.20 23.15 -12.11
N TYR A 730 18.14 22.99 -10.80
CA TYR A 730 17.17 23.70 -9.99
C TYR A 730 17.80 24.99 -9.48
N GLU A 731 17.15 26.11 -9.76
CA GLU A 731 17.61 27.45 -9.36
C GLU A 731 16.44 28.25 -8.81
N ALA A 732 16.70 29.16 -7.87
CA ALA A 732 15.71 30.16 -7.51
C ALA A 732 15.63 31.23 -8.60
N VAL A 733 14.42 31.54 -9.04
CA VAL A 733 14.15 32.58 -10.04
C VAL A 733 12.97 33.43 -9.60
N LYS A 734 12.86 34.65 -10.15
CA LYS A 734 11.65 35.45 -9.94
C LYS A 734 10.52 34.87 -10.78
N LYS A 735 9.27 34.94 -10.30
CA LYS A 735 8.07 34.50 -11.04
C LYS A 735 8.02 35.07 -12.46
N ALA A 736 8.41 36.34 -12.63
CA ALA A 736 8.44 37.02 -13.92
C ALA A 736 9.49 36.46 -14.90
N ASP A 737 10.51 35.75 -14.41
CA ASP A 737 11.57 35.16 -15.22
C ASP A 737 11.25 33.72 -15.66
N ILE A 738 10.14 33.13 -15.16
CA ILE A 738 9.66 31.81 -15.58
C ILE A 738 8.98 31.95 -16.94
N ASP A 739 9.78 31.84 -18.00
CA ASP A 739 9.37 32.04 -19.40
C ASP A 739 8.83 30.77 -20.08
N GLY A 740 8.90 29.62 -19.39
CA GLY A 740 8.49 28.32 -19.93
C GLY A 740 9.49 27.71 -20.93
N VAL A 741 10.62 28.38 -21.19
CA VAL A 741 11.64 27.97 -22.17
C VAL A 741 12.99 27.77 -21.50
N LYS A 742 13.57 28.83 -20.93
CA LYS A 742 14.85 28.80 -20.20
C LYS A 742 14.63 28.45 -18.73
N ALA A 743 13.61 29.03 -18.12
CA ALA A 743 13.22 28.74 -16.74
C ALA A 743 11.76 28.28 -16.74
N LYS A 744 11.54 27.12 -16.13
CA LYS A 744 10.23 26.48 -16.05
C LYS A 744 9.85 26.26 -14.59
N TRP A 745 8.55 26.21 -14.36
CA TRP A 745 8.04 25.76 -13.06
C TRP A 745 8.61 24.38 -12.72
N ALA A 746 9.03 24.20 -11.47
CA ALA A 746 9.36 22.90 -10.93
C ALA A 746 8.20 22.47 -10.02
N TYR A 747 7.57 21.34 -10.36
CA TYR A 747 6.37 20.86 -9.69
C TYR A 747 6.65 19.50 -9.08
N PHE A 748 6.69 19.40 -7.77
CA PHE A 748 7.19 18.20 -7.10
C PHE A 748 6.08 17.36 -6.49
N TYR A 749 6.04 16.08 -6.85
CA TYR A 749 5.54 15.05 -5.94
C TYR A 749 6.63 14.74 -4.92
N LEU A 750 6.25 14.64 -3.65
CA LEU A 750 7.15 14.31 -2.55
C LEU A 750 7.02 12.82 -2.26
N LYS A 751 7.80 11.99 -2.98
CA LYS A 751 7.72 10.53 -2.93
C LYS A 751 8.59 9.99 -1.79
N ALA A 752 8.01 9.21 -0.87
CA ALA A 752 8.76 8.61 0.24
C ALA A 752 9.77 7.58 -0.30
N ASP A 753 11.00 7.66 0.20
CA ASP A 753 12.09 6.78 -0.22
C ASP A 753 13.01 6.38 0.93
N GLN A 754 13.27 7.28 1.88
CA GLN A 754 14.17 6.99 3.01
C GLN A 754 13.51 7.36 4.34
N VAL A 755 14.06 6.83 5.43
CA VAL A 755 13.71 7.17 6.81
C VAL A 755 14.95 7.60 7.57
N ARG A 756 14.77 8.64 8.40
CA ARG A 756 15.78 9.07 9.36
C ARG A 756 15.45 8.46 10.71
N SER A 757 16.43 7.86 11.35
CA SER A 757 16.25 7.23 12.67
C SER A 757 17.10 7.89 13.74
N ASP A 758 16.64 7.82 14.99
CA ASP A 758 17.44 8.20 16.15
C ASP A 758 18.51 7.14 16.47
N ALA A 759 19.30 7.38 17.53
CA ALA A 759 20.36 6.47 17.96
C ALA A 759 19.85 5.07 18.42
N ASN A 760 18.53 4.91 18.62
CA ASN A 760 17.89 3.65 18.98
C ASN A 760 17.20 2.98 17.77
N ASN A 761 17.46 3.45 16.55
CA ASN A 761 16.81 3.05 15.31
C ASN A 761 15.29 3.31 15.27
N ALA A 762 14.78 4.22 16.09
CA ALA A 762 13.39 4.65 15.97
C ALA A 762 13.27 5.68 14.84
N VAL A 763 12.35 5.46 13.91
CA VAL A 763 12.08 6.41 12.82
C VAL A 763 11.61 7.74 13.41
N THR A 764 12.35 8.80 13.10
CA THR A 764 12.08 10.18 13.50
C THR A 764 11.38 10.97 12.39
N ASP A 765 11.78 10.74 11.14
CA ASP A 765 11.23 11.45 9.98
C ASP A 765 11.25 10.56 8.73
N THR A 766 10.29 10.79 7.85
CA THR A 766 10.31 10.27 6.48
C THR A 766 11.01 11.29 5.57
N CYS A 767 11.90 10.79 4.72
CA CYS A 767 12.61 11.57 3.71
C CYS A 767 12.00 11.31 2.33
N TYR A 768 11.84 12.38 1.56
CA TYR A 768 11.10 12.39 0.31
C TYR A 768 11.99 12.80 -0.87
N VAL A 769 11.92 12.03 -1.94
CA VAL A 769 12.48 12.39 -3.24
C VAL A 769 11.55 13.40 -3.90
N LEU A 770 12.13 14.48 -4.40
CA LEU A 770 11.40 15.51 -5.14
C LEU A 770 11.25 15.06 -6.60
N VAL A 771 10.10 14.48 -6.94
CA VAL A 771 9.77 14.01 -8.30
C VAL A 771 9.12 15.15 -9.08
N ASP A 772 9.84 15.73 -10.04
CA ASP A 772 9.36 16.81 -10.89
C ASP A 772 8.46 16.26 -12.01
N ILE A 773 7.25 16.82 -12.12
CA ILE A 773 6.28 16.49 -13.17
C ILE A 773 6.45 17.36 -14.42
N GLN A 774 7.26 18.42 -14.37
CA GLN A 774 7.46 19.32 -15.52
C GLN A 774 8.45 18.73 -16.52
N ASN A 775 7.98 18.39 -17.74
CA ASN A 775 8.87 17.89 -18.78
C ASN A 775 9.61 18.99 -19.58
N THR A 776 10.61 18.57 -20.37
CA THR A 776 11.40 19.45 -21.25
C THR A 776 10.62 20.12 -22.39
N ASN A 777 9.40 19.69 -22.67
CA ASN A 777 8.53 20.29 -23.68
C ASN A 777 7.47 21.24 -23.08
N GLY A 778 7.39 21.35 -21.76
CA GLY A 778 6.40 22.19 -21.06
C GLY A 778 5.11 21.45 -20.68
N THR A 779 4.99 20.14 -20.95
CA THR A 779 3.85 19.31 -20.51
C THR A 779 4.07 18.80 -19.09
N LEU A 780 2.97 18.62 -18.35
CA LEU A 780 2.97 18.07 -17.01
C LEU A 780 2.69 16.56 -17.05
N GLU A 781 3.64 15.74 -16.62
CA GLU A 781 3.54 14.28 -16.51
C GLU A 781 2.88 13.90 -15.17
N THR A 782 1.60 14.25 -15.00
CA THR A 782 0.87 14.11 -13.73
C THR A 782 0.58 12.66 -13.32
N SER A 783 0.79 11.69 -14.22
CA SER A 783 0.52 10.26 -13.94
C SER A 783 1.58 9.60 -13.08
N ASN A 784 2.85 10.00 -13.15
CA ASN A 784 3.92 9.47 -12.31
C ASN A 784 4.93 10.55 -11.91
N GLY A 785 5.38 11.30 -12.90
CA GLY A 785 6.52 12.20 -12.83
C GLY A 785 7.35 12.08 -14.09
N TRP A 786 8.21 13.06 -14.33
CA TRP A 786 9.12 13.04 -15.47
C TRP A 786 10.56 12.72 -15.04
N ASN A 787 11.04 13.38 -13.99
CA ASN A 787 12.39 13.20 -13.44
C ASN A 787 12.40 13.49 -11.94
N LYS A 788 13.52 13.23 -11.27
CA LYS A 788 13.71 13.57 -9.85
C LYS A 788 14.82 14.59 -9.63
N ALA A 789 14.74 15.36 -8.56
CA ALA A 789 15.84 16.20 -8.11
C ALA A 789 16.94 15.34 -7.48
N ASN A 790 18.18 15.54 -7.94
CA ASN A 790 19.33 14.77 -7.52
C ASN A 790 20.50 15.69 -7.13
N VAL A 791 21.05 15.46 -5.94
CA VAL A 791 22.27 16.12 -5.45
C VAL A 791 23.47 15.43 -6.11
N VAL A 792 24.31 16.20 -6.79
CA VAL A 792 25.53 15.68 -7.42
C VAL A 792 26.64 15.53 -6.38
N ASP A 793 27.13 14.31 -6.21
CA ASP A 793 28.23 14.00 -5.30
C ASP A 793 29.48 14.87 -5.57
N GLY A 794 30.08 15.37 -4.48
CA GLY A 794 31.28 16.23 -4.51
C GLY A 794 31.02 17.70 -4.83
N LEU A 795 29.97 18.04 -5.60
CA LEU A 795 29.61 19.44 -5.93
C LEU A 795 28.45 19.97 -5.08
N GLY A 796 27.58 19.10 -4.56
CA GLY A 796 26.39 19.45 -3.80
C GLY A 796 25.27 20.07 -4.64
N THR A 797 25.47 20.29 -5.95
CA THR A 797 24.51 20.96 -6.84
C THR A 797 23.29 20.10 -7.13
N LEU A 798 22.12 20.72 -7.15
CA LEU A 798 20.85 20.06 -7.46
C LEU A 798 20.54 20.13 -8.96
N ARG A 799 20.42 18.96 -9.59
CA ARG A 799 20.03 18.80 -11.01
C ARG A 799 18.92 17.78 -11.15
N PHE A 800 18.27 17.70 -12.31
CA PHE A 800 17.35 16.59 -12.54
C PHE A 800 18.11 15.29 -12.89
N SER A 801 17.50 14.15 -12.59
CA SER A 801 17.97 12.81 -12.93
C SER A 801 16.79 11.92 -13.31
N SER A 802 17.06 10.85 -14.05
CA SER A 802 16.08 9.82 -14.44
C SER A 802 15.37 9.23 -13.21
N LEU A 803 14.12 8.81 -13.38
CA LEU A 803 13.39 7.98 -12.41
C LEU A 803 13.80 6.49 -12.48
N ASN A 804 14.47 6.08 -13.56
CA ASN A 804 14.89 4.71 -13.77
C ASN A 804 16.19 4.37 -13.02
N ASP A 805 16.05 4.14 -11.72
CA ASP A 805 17.13 3.70 -10.85
C ASP A 805 17.41 2.21 -11.01
N ASN A 806 18.69 1.82 -10.93
CA ASN A 806 19.05 0.40 -10.82
C ASN A 806 18.89 -0.05 -9.35
N PRO A 807 18.89 -1.37 -9.10
CA PRO A 807 18.96 -1.89 -7.73
C PRO A 807 20.13 -1.29 -6.96
N GLU A 808 19.91 -1.00 -5.68
CA GLU A 808 20.88 -0.36 -4.77
C GLU A 808 21.27 1.10 -5.13
N ASP A 809 20.77 1.68 -6.23
CA ASP A 809 21.01 3.11 -6.52
C ASP A 809 20.29 3.98 -5.49
N ARG A 810 21.04 4.86 -4.82
CA ARG A 810 20.47 5.78 -3.83
C ARG A 810 19.85 7.01 -4.51
N ALA A 811 18.58 7.29 -4.24
CA ALA A 811 17.97 8.56 -4.63
C ALA A 811 18.32 9.68 -3.64
N SER A 812 18.28 10.93 -4.09
CA SER A 812 18.43 12.08 -3.20
C SER A 812 17.09 12.38 -2.51
N ALA A 813 16.97 12.04 -1.23
CA ALA A 813 15.78 12.34 -0.43
C ALA A 813 16.00 13.51 0.54
N PHE A 814 14.91 14.21 0.84
CA PHE A 814 14.91 15.41 1.67
C PHE A 814 13.84 15.30 2.77
N TYR A 815 14.13 15.85 3.94
CA TYR A 815 13.13 16.00 4.98
C TYR A 815 12.85 17.48 5.26
N PHE A 816 11.62 17.75 5.68
CA PHE A 816 11.08 19.10 5.80
C PHE A 816 10.97 19.45 7.27
N GLN A 817 11.89 20.29 7.75
CA GLN A 817 11.90 20.74 9.13
C GLN A 817 11.13 22.05 9.24
N HIS A 818 9.99 21.99 9.89
CA HIS A 818 9.16 23.15 10.21
C HIS A 818 9.91 24.13 11.12
N LYS A 819 9.86 25.42 10.80
CA LYS A 819 10.49 26.51 11.56
C LYS A 819 9.47 27.60 11.83
N ILE A 820 9.10 27.80 13.08
CA ILE A 820 8.23 28.92 13.46
C ILE A 820 9.00 30.23 13.23
N ARG A 821 8.46 31.11 12.38
CA ARG A 821 8.95 32.48 12.17
C ARG A 821 7.84 33.45 12.58
N PRO A 822 7.89 34.03 13.81
CA PRO A 822 6.83 34.91 14.31
C PRO A 822 6.63 36.13 13.40
N GLN A 823 5.39 36.39 13.00
CA GLN A 823 5.05 37.56 12.17
C GLN A 823 4.47 38.72 12.99
N TYR A 824 4.08 38.46 14.22
CA TYR A 824 3.46 39.43 15.12
C TYR A 824 4.27 39.56 16.40
N ILE A 825 4.29 40.76 16.97
CA ILE A 825 4.91 41.02 18.27
C ILE A 825 4.04 40.39 19.35
N ASP A 826 4.66 39.58 20.22
CA ASP A 826 4.10 39.28 21.53
C ASP A 826 4.80 40.18 22.57
N MET A 827 4.15 41.27 22.96
CA MET A 827 4.72 42.24 23.92
C MET A 827 5.14 41.58 25.24
N THR A 828 4.51 40.48 25.65
CA THR A 828 4.90 39.76 26.87
C THR A 828 6.12 38.87 26.64
N ALA A 829 6.20 38.16 25.52
CA ALA A 829 7.29 37.20 25.27
C ALA A 829 8.54 37.84 24.63
N ASP A 830 8.34 38.86 23.78
CA ASP A 830 9.41 39.52 23.04
C ASP A 830 10.03 40.69 23.84
N TYR A 831 9.27 41.29 24.77
CA TYR A 831 9.65 42.52 25.49
C TYR A 831 9.47 42.47 27.02
N ASP A 832 9.15 41.30 27.59
CA ASP A 832 8.89 41.12 29.03
C ASP A 832 7.84 42.10 29.59
N MET A 833 6.85 42.52 28.78
CA MET A 833 5.80 43.45 29.22
C MET A 833 4.62 42.69 29.86
N PRO A 834 4.41 42.77 31.18
CA PRO A 834 3.31 42.09 31.87
C PRO A 834 1.94 42.75 31.60
N MET A 835 0.83 42.08 31.97
CA MET A 835 -0.51 42.67 31.95
C MET A 835 -0.56 43.91 32.86
N ASN A 836 -1.34 44.92 32.46
CA ASN A 836 -1.44 46.25 33.08
C ASN A 836 -0.28 47.21 32.80
N ASN A 837 0.30 47.14 31.61
CA ASN A 837 1.40 48.02 31.23
C ASN A 837 0.93 49.29 30.50
N VAL A 838 1.76 50.32 30.52
CA VAL A 838 1.50 51.61 29.87
C VAL A 838 2.60 51.92 28.88
N VAL A 839 2.20 52.27 27.67
CA VAL A 839 3.12 52.52 26.55
C VAL A 839 2.85 53.85 25.88
N LYS A 840 3.87 54.37 25.21
CA LYS A 840 3.68 55.37 24.17
C LYS A 840 3.92 54.74 22.82
N ILE A 841 2.96 54.88 21.91
CA ILE A 841 3.10 54.43 20.52
C ILE A 841 3.47 55.65 19.67
N TYR A 842 4.49 55.54 18.82
CA TYR A 842 5.02 56.67 18.08
C TYR A 842 5.57 56.30 16.71
N ARG A 843 5.69 57.31 15.85
CA ARG A 843 6.51 57.23 14.64
C ARG A 843 7.75 58.10 14.78
N LYS A 844 8.83 57.71 14.09
CA LYS A 844 10.07 58.51 14.00
C LYS A 844 9.91 59.59 12.92
N SER A 845 10.05 60.86 13.30
CA SER A 845 9.98 62.05 12.43
C SER A 845 11.31 62.80 12.47
N GLY A 846 12.28 62.38 11.64
CA GLY A 846 13.66 62.83 11.75
C GLY A 846 14.31 62.34 13.05
N ASN A 847 14.75 63.26 13.92
CA ASN A 847 15.33 62.96 15.24
C ASN A 847 14.31 63.06 16.40
N ALA A 848 13.03 63.33 16.10
CA ALA A 848 11.97 63.46 17.10
C ALA A 848 10.93 62.34 16.95
N ASN A 849 10.30 61.98 18.06
CA ASN A 849 9.18 61.05 18.07
C ASN A 849 7.87 61.84 18.03
N GLU A 850 6.91 61.36 17.23
CA GLU A 850 5.55 61.87 17.18
C GLU A 850 4.63 60.80 17.76
N TYR A 851 4.06 61.08 18.94
CA TYR A 851 3.28 60.11 19.72
C TYR A 851 1.80 60.10 19.33
N LEU A 852 1.18 58.91 19.36
CA LEU A 852 -0.27 58.74 19.28
C LEU A 852 -0.90 59.16 20.61
N PHE A 853 -2.08 59.77 20.56
CA PHE A 853 -2.80 60.23 21.76
C PHE A 853 -4.32 60.32 21.51
N GLU A 854 -5.11 60.46 22.57
CA GLU A 854 -6.55 60.73 22.48
C GLU A 854 -6.82 62.22 22.22
N ASP A 855 -7.40 62.55 21.06
CA ASP A 855 -7.76 63.91 20.67
C ASP A 855 -9.24 64.19 20.97
N GLY A 856 -9.51 64.61 22.22
CA GLY A 856 -10.86 64.88 22.73
C GLY A 856 -11.57 66.09 22.13
N ASN A 857 -10.87 66.93 21.35
CA ASN A 857 -11.43 68.18 20.80
C ASN A 857 -11.28 68.30 19.27
N ASP A 858 -10.92 67.23 18.57
CA ASP A 858 -10.57 67.25 17.13
C ASP A 858 -9.64 68.43 16.83
N SER A 859 -8.53 68.54 17.56
CA SER A 859 -7.64 69.72 17.61
C SER A 859 -7.14 70.24 16.26
N LYS A 860 -7.15 69.39 15.22
CA LYS A 860 -6.83 69.76 13.84
C LYS A 860 -8.02 70.29 13.03
N ASN A 861 -9.19 70.46 13.65
CA ASN A 861 -10.47 70.88 13.07
C ASN A 861 -10.77 70.15 11.74
N VAL A 862 -10.61 68.84 11.75
CA VAL A 862 -10.71 68.00 10.55
C VAL A 862 -12.12 68.05 9.96
N SER A 863 -13.13 68.18 10.83
CA SER A 863 -14.54 68.26 10.45
C SER A 863 -14.98 69.71 10.22
N ALA A 864 -14.38 70.40 9.24
CA ALA A 864 -14.58 71.84 8.98
C ALA A 864 -16.05 72.28 8.69
N SER A 865 -16.99 71.33 8.55
CA SER A 865 -18.42 71.62 8.32
C SER A 865 -19.35 71.31 9.49
N GLN A 866 -18.96 70.49 10.48
CA GLN A 866 -19.70 70.23 11.73
C GLN A 866 -18.74 69.61 12.77
N PRO A 867 -18.33 70.31 13.84
CA PRO A 867 -17.64 69.65 14.96
C PRO A 867 -18.58 68.58 15.54
N ILE A 868 -18.04 67.37 15.76
CA ILE A 868 -18.80 66.31 16.43
C ILE A 868 -18.51 66.49 17.91
N ALA A 869 -19.45 67.08 18.64
CA ALA A 869 -19.38 67.07 20.10
C ALA A 869 -19.34 65.61 20.59
N ASP A 870 -18.55 65.37 21.63
CA ASP A 870 -18.53 64.11 22.39
C ASP A 870 -17.92 62.88 21.68
N VAL A 871 -17.08 63.07 20.63
CA VAL A 871 -16.30 61.97 20.01
C VAL A 871 -14.80 62.20 20.18
N GLN A 872 -14.11 61.20 20.75
CA GLN A 872 -12.69 61.26 21.07
C GLN A 872 -11.89 60.54 19.98
N PHE A 873 -11.25 61.28 19.07
CA PHE A 873 -10.52 60.65 17.94
C PHE A 873 -9.10 60.24 18.33
N LEU A 874 -8.51 59.31 17.57
CA LEU A 874 -7.08 59.04 17.66
C LEU A 874 -6.30 60.16 16.97
N GLY A 875 -5.49 60.88 17.74
CA GLY A 875 -4.58 61.92 17.29
C GLY A 875 -3.14 61.42 17.15
N ILE A 876 -2.31 62.22 16.46
CA ILE A 876 -0.86 62.07 16.46
C ILE A 876 -0.20 63.44 16.56
N GLU A 877 0.84 63.52 17.41
CA GLU A 877 1.62 64.73 17.56
C GLU A 877 2.25 65.13 16.23
N SER A 878 2.33 66.43 16.00
CA SER A 878 2.94 66.98 14.79
C SER A 878 3.29 68.45 15.03
N LYS A 879 3.96 69.09 14.08
CA LYS A 879 4.32 70.51 14.21
C LYS A 879 3.07 71.39 14.48
N GLY A 880 2.94 71.89 15.72
CA GLY A 880 1.83 72.73 16.18
C GLY A 880 0.74 72.00 16.98
N VAL A 881 0.88 70.68 17.20
CA VAL A 881 -0.02 69.84 18.00
C VAL A 881 0.82 68.94 18.90
N SER A 882 0.79 69.19 20.20
CA SER A 882 1.43 68.36 21.23
C SER A 882 0.40 67.90 22.25
N ALA A 883 0.56 66.68 22.77
CA ALA A 883 -0.29 66.15 23.83
C ALA A 883 0.27 66.50 25.22
N ASP A 884 -0.61 66.71 26.21
CA ASP A 884 -0.19 66.82 27.61
C ASP A 884 0.09 65.44 28.22
N ALA A 885 -0.59 64.39 27.73
CA ALA A 885 -0.32 62.98 28.02
C ALA A 885 -0.53 62.12 26.76
N ALA A 886 0.49 61.35 26.36
CA ALA A 886 0.45 60.49 25.16
C ALA A 886 0.55 58.99 25.50
N ALA A 887 0.33 58.66 26.78
CA ALA A 887 0.40 57.30 27.30
C ALA A 887 -0.91 56.55 27.05
N MET A 888 -0.81 55.27 26.70
CA MET A 888 -1.94 54.36 26.54
C MET A 888 -1.72 53.10 27.38
N TYR A 889 -2.76 52.67 28.05
CA TYR A 889 -2.81 51.38 28.72
C TYR A 889 -2.94 50.26 27.67
N VAL A 890 -2.23 49.16 27.89
CA VAL A 890 -2.25 47.98 27.01
C VAL A 890 -2.86 46.80 27.77
N ASP A 891 -3.93 46.26 27.19
CA ASP A 891 -4.58 45.05 27.66
C ASP A 891 -4.44 43.93 26.62
N LYS A 892 -3.97 42.75 27.03
CA LYS A 892 -3.78 41.61 26.13
C LYS A 892 -5.07 40.82 26.03
N VAL A 893 -5.55 40.58 24.81
CA VAL A 893 -6.69 39.69 24.57
C VAL A 893 -6.23 38.25 24.79
N LEU A 894 -6.69 37.60 25.85
CA LEU A 894 -6.24 36.27 26.28
C LEU A 894 -6.71 35.13 25.36
N SER A 895 -7.81 35.36 24.65
CA SER A 895 -8.38 34.45 23.64
C SER A 895 -7.71 34.62 22.27
N SER A 896 -6.68 35.47 22.15
CA SER A 896 -5.91 35.64 20.92
C SER A 896 -5.32 34.33 20.43
N ASN A 897 -5.20 34.18 19.12
CA ASN A 897 -4.34 33.15 18.56
C ASN A 897 -2.89 33.39 19.03
N LYS A 898 -2.21 32.35 19.51
CA LYS A 898 -0.82 32.44 20.00
C LYS A 898 0.15 33.07 18.99
N PHE A 899 -0.10 32.91 17.69
CA PHE A 899 0.74 33.43 16.62
C PHE A 899 0.28 34.80 16.08
N MET A 900 -0.86 35.30 16.56
CA MET A 900 -1.35 36.66 16.32
C MET A 900 -1.90 37.24 17.61
N PRO A 901 -1.03 37.62 18.56
CA PRO A 901 -1.45 38.35 19.74
C PRO A 901 -2.23 39.61 19.36
N GLN A 902 -3.33 39.84 20.07
CA GLN A 902 -4.16 41.04 19.93
C GLN A 902 -4.16 41.83 21.23
N TYR A 903 -4.26 43.15 21.09
CA TYR A 903 -4.21 44.09 22.20
C TYR A 903 -5.36 45.08 22.11
N LEU A 904 -5.92 45.43 23.26
CA LEU A 904 -6.80 46.57 23.45
C LEU A 904 -5.96 47.73 23.97
N PHE A 905 -6.11 48.91 23.37
CA PHE A 905 -5.45 50.13 23.83
C PHE A 905 -6.48 51.01 24.51
N ALA A 906 -6.19 51.52 25.70
CA ALA A 906 -7.15 52.31 26.47
C ALA A 906 -6.53 53.51 27.18
N VAL A 907 -7.37 54.46 27.54
CA VAL A 907 -7.06 55.65 28.36
C VAL A 907 -8.13 55.84 29.43
N ASP A 908 -7.80 56.62 30.47
CA ASP A 908 -8.63 56.80 31.67
C ASP A 908 -9.08 55.46 32.28
N VAL A 909 -8.10 54.57 32.46
CA VAL A 909 -8.35 53.18 32.85
C VAL A 909 -8.51 53.04 34.35
N ASP A 910 -9.59 52.38 34.76
CA ASP A 910 -9.80 51.84 36.10
C ASP A 910 -9.91 50.32 36.02
N SER A 911 -9.41 49.60 37.02
CA SER A 911 -9.42 48.14 37.00
C SER A 911 -9.67 47.57 38.39
N ILE A 912 -10.51 46.55 38.47
CA ILE A 912 -10.81 45.82 39.70
C ILE A 912 -10.58 44.33 39.46
N PRO A 913 -9.81 43.62 40.31
CA PRO A 913 -9.61 42.18 40.17
C PRO A 913 -10.88 41.38 40.51
N ASP A 914 -10.83 40.06 40.31
CA ASP A 914 -11.89 39.17 40.83
C ASP A 914 -11.98 39.25 42.35
N GLY A 915 -13.20 39.22 42.88
CA GLY A 915 -13.43 39.34 44.32
C GLY A 915 -14.87 39.05 44.71
N PHE A 916 -15.39 39.79 45.70
CA PHE A 916 -16.71 39.57 46.29
C PHE A 916 -17.44 40.89 46.52
N LEU A 917 -18.76 40.88 46.29
CA LEU A 917 -19.65 42.02 46.47
C LEU A 917 -20.85 41.64 47.34
N CYS A 918 -21.42 42.58 48.08
CA CYS A 918 -22.68 42.36 48.79
C CYS A 918 -23.88 42.24 47.83
N GLY A 919 -24.59 41.11 47.86
CA GLY A 919 -25.76 40.79 47.06
C GLY A 919 -26.98 41.68 47.31
N SER A 920 -27.08 42.36 48.46
CA SER A 920 -28.09 43.42 48.68
C SER A 920 -27.69 44.78 48.13
N LYS A 921 -26.50 44.90 47.50
CA LYS A 921 -25.95 46.14 46.93
C LYS A 921 -25.78 47.28 47.95
N THR A 922 -25.64 46.93 49.24
CA THR A 922 -25.55 47.88 50.37
C THR A 922 -24.15 48.02 50.96
N HIS A 923 -23.25 47.06 50.72
CA HIS A 923 -21.82 47.08 51.11
C HIS A 923 -20.90 47.01 49.87
N GLY A 924 -19.58 47.16 50.04
CA GLY A 924 -18.62 47.40 48.95
C GLY A 924 -18.02 46.16 48.33
N TYR A 925 -16.95 46.38 47.56
CA TYR A 925 -16.11 45.32 47.01
C TYR A 925 -15.05 44.87 48.02
N TRP A 926 -14.76 43.57 48.02
CA TRP A 926 -13.67 42.94 48.76
C TRP A 926 -12.85 42.05 47.83
N GLU A 927 -11.53 42.10 47.94
CA GLU A 927 -10.64 41.26 47.13
C GLU A 927 -10.69 39.80 47.56
N THR A 928 -10.87 39.52 48.86
CA THR A 928 -10.86 38.15 49.38
C THR A 928 -12.17 37.74 50.04
N GLU A 929 -12.49 36.44 49.95
CA GLU A 929 -13.67 35.85 50.59
C GLU A 929 -13.63 36.03 52.11
N ALA A 930 -12.43 35.96 52.71
CA ALA A 930 -12.23 36.13 54.13
C ALA A 930 -12.62 37.54 54.62
N GLU A 931 -12.31 38.58 53.83
CA GLU A 931 -12.69 39.97 54.12
C GLU A 931 -14.20 40.17 53.98
N ALA A 932 -14.80 39.63 52.92
CA ALA A 932 -16.24 39.67 52.70
C ALA A 932 -17.00 38.97 53.84
N LYS A 933 -16.54 37.78 54.24
CA LYS A 933 -17.09 37.00 55.36
C LYS A 933 -16.96 37.70 56.71
N ALA A 934 -15.85 38.41 56.95
CA ALA A 934 -15.64 39.17 58.17
C ALA A 934 -16.54 40.43 58.25
N ALA A 935 -16.86 41.03 57.11
CA ALA A 935 -17.69 42.23 57.03
C ALA A 935 -19.21 41.92 57.00
N ASP A 936 -19.64 40.87 56.30
CA ASP A 936 -21.05 40.46 56.14
C ASP A 936 -21.17 38.97 55.73
N ASP A 937 -21.15 38.03 56.70
CA ASP A 937 -21.10 36.57 56.45
C ASP A 937 -22.30 35.99 55.68
N ASN A 938 -23.40 36.73 55.51
CA ASN A 938 -24.66 36.16 55.02
C ASN A 938 -25.11 36.63 53.63
N HIS A 939 -24.47 37.66 53.06
CA HIS A 939 -24.98 38.28 51.83
C HIS A 939 -23.89 38.71 50.82
N TYR A 940 -22.70 38.12 50.80
CA TYR A 940 -21.75 38.34 49.71
C TYR A 940 -21.93 37.34 48.55
N VAL A 941 -21.58 37.77 47.35
CA VAL A 941 -21.59 37.00 46.10
C VAL A 941 -20.26 37.21 45.37
N ALA A 942 -19.84 36.23 44.57
CA ALA A 942 -18.66 36.38 43.73
C ALA A 942 -18.86 37.52 42.72
N TYR A 943 -17.81 38.31 42.51
CA TYR A 943 -17.77 39.45 41.60
C TYR A 943 -16.61 39.26 40.62
N ASN A 944 -16.93 39.30 39.33
CA ASN A 944 -15.94 39.19 38.27
C ASN A 944 -15.23 40.54 38.10
N GLY A 945 -13.90 40.52 38.09
CA GLY A 945 -13.06 41.65 37.80
C GLY A 945 -13.21 42.17 36.37
N TYR A 946 -12.66 43.34 36.12
CA TYR A 946 -12.74 44.03 34.84
C TYR A 946 -11.68 45.13 34.72
N VAL A 947 -11.45 45.55 33.47
CA VAL A 947 -10.73 46.78 33.10
C VAL A 947 -11.75 47.69 32.40
N ALA A 948 -11.99 48.88 32.94
CA ALA A 948 -12.89 49.89 32.38
C ALA A 948 -12.10 51.11 31.95
N GLY A 949 -12.59 51.81 30.93
CA GLY A 949 -11.95 53.03 30.43
C GLY A 949 -12.44 53.34 29.03
N ARG A 950 -11.69 54.17 28.31
CA ARG A 950 -11.96 54.47 26.90
C ARG A 950 -11.04 53.65 26.01
N PHE A 951 -11.61 52.72 25.26
CA PHE A 951 -10.88 51.79 24.41
C PHE A 951 -10.79 52.31 22.97
N LEU A 952 -9.62 52.17 22.36
CA LEU A 952 -9.38 52.46 20.95
C LEU A 952 -10.20 51.52 20.08
N VAL A 953 -10.95 52.09 19.15
CA VAL A 953 -11.74 51.38 18.16
C VAL A 953 -11.57 52.01 16.78
N ASN A 954 -11.72 51.20 15.75
CA ASN A 954 -11.86 51.69 14.39
C ASN A 954 -13.35 51.83 14.03
N TYR A 955 -13.71 52.88 13.31
CA TYR A 955 -15.11 53.19 12.98
C TYR A 955 -15.60 52.53 11.68
N THR A 956 -15.04 51.39 11.28
CA THR A 956 -15.39 50.75 10.00
C THR A 956 -16.87 50.35 9.94
N ASP A 957 -17.41 49.82 11.04
CA ASP A 957 -18.83 49.49 11.20
C ASP A 957 -19.75 50.72 11.10
N SER A 958 -19.30 51.88 11.55
CA SER A 958 -20.01 53.16 11.47
C SER A 958 -20.08 53.74 10.04
N VAL A 959 -19.27 53.24 9.09
CA VAL A 959 -19.20 53.79 7.72
C VAL A 959 -19.67 52.85 6.60
N GLN A 960 -20.10 51.62 6.91
CA GLN A 960 -20.57 50.65 5.91
C GLN A 960 -21.98 50.96 5.38
N PRO A 961 -22.26 50.70 4.07
CA PRO A 961 -23.60 50.85 3.52
C PRO A 961 -24.55 49.84 4.19
N ASN A 962 -25.73 50.33 4.63
CA ASN A 962 -26.83 49.60 5.28
C ASN A 962 -26.85 49.60 6.81
N ASN A 963 -25.96 50.36 7.46
CA ASN A 963 -26.16 50.71 8.86
C ASN A 963 -27.22 51.84 8.96
N ASN A 964 -28.01 51.89 10.04
CA ASN A 964 -29.02 52.94 10.27
C ASN A 964 -28.42 54.34 10.51
N VAL A 965 -27.13 54.52 10.20
CA VAL A 965 -26.29 55.69 10.50
C VAL A 965 -25.90 56.44 9.21
N MET A 966 -26.52 56.10 8.06
CA MET A 966 -26.19 56.62 6.72
C MET A 966 -26.22 58.16 6.55
N THR A 967 -26.80 58.92 7.47
CA THR A 967 -26.71 60.40 7.46
C THR A 967 -25.45 60.94 8.15
N ASP A 968 -24.72 60.11 8.90
CA ASP A 968 -23.59 60.47 9.76
C ASP A 968 -22.27 59.76 9.39
N ALA A 969 -22.24 58.86 8.41
CA ALA A 969 -21.02 58.12 8.03
C ALA A 969 -19.83 59.02 7.63
N ASP A 970 -20.10 60.21 7.07
CA ASP A 970 -19.05 61.18 6.71
C ASP A 970 -18.34 61.78 7.94
N LYS A 971 -18.96 61.73 9.13
CA LYS A 971 -18.39 62.21 10.40
C LYS A 971 -17.22 61.35 10.89
N PHE A 972 -17.19 60.08 10.51
CA PHE A 972 -16.15 59.13 10.91
C PHE A 972 -15.09 58.92 9.82
N LYS A 973 -15.05 59.81 8.82
CA LYS A 973 -14.10 59.75 7.70
C LYS A 973 -13.23 61.01 7.64
N PHE A 974 -12.05 60.86 7.07
CA PHE A 974 -11.19 61.95 6.63
C PHE A 974 -10.68 61.65 5.21
N GLU A 975 -11.02 62.50 4.25
CA GLU A 975 -10.65 62.32 2.82
C GLU A 975 -10.97 60.90 2.29
N ASN A 976 -12.15 60.37 2.66
CA ASN A 976 -12.66 59.02 2.38
C ASN A 976 -12.01 57.85 3.17
N TYR A 977 -11.03 58.11 4.02
CA TYR A 977 -10.47 57.09 4.91
C TYR A 977 -11.20 57.05 6.26
N THR A 978 -11.47 55.86 6.78
CA THR A 978 -12.10 55.66 8.09
C THR A 978 -11.17 56.13 9.22
N ARG A 979 -11.67 56.94 10.16
CA ARG A 979 -10.93 57.37 11.35
C ARG A 979 -10.99 56.31 12.46
N LEU A 980 -10.12 56.46 13.45
CA LEU A 980 -10.14 55.70 14.69
C LEU A 980 -10.40 56.64 15.87
N GLY A 981 -10.88 56.12 16.99
CA GLY A 981 -11.15 56.90 18.19
C GLY A 981 -11.38 56.04 19.42
N PHE A 982 -11.65 56.68 20.54
CA PHE A 982 -11.80 56.06 21.85
C PHE A 982 -13.26 56.07 22.28
N VAL A 983 -13.75 54.94 22.78
CA VAL A 983 -15.13 54.76 23.27
C VAL A 983 -15.13 54.14 24.65
N GLU A 984 -16.05 54.58 25.51
CA GLU A 984 -16.17 54.02 26.85
C GLU A 984 -16.62 52.56 26.82
N GLY A 985 -15.93 51.73 27.59
CA GLY A 985 -16.23 50.30 27.67
C GLY A 985 -15.66 49.62 28.90
N VAL A 986 -15.99 48.34 29.03
CA VAL A 986 -15.56 47.45 30.11
C VAL A 986 -15.11 46.13 29.51
N HIS A 987 -13.82 45.81 29.65
CA HIS A 987 -13.25 44.51 29.32
C HIS A 987 -13.35 43.57 30.51
N GLN A 988 -13.97 42.41 30.31
CA GLN A 988 -14.17 41.39 31.35
C GLN A 988 -13.71 40.02 30.85
N VAL A 989 -12.95 39.33 31.70
CA VAL A 989 -12.51 37.94 31.50
C VAL A 989 -13.17 37.08 32.59
N THR A 990 -13.77 35.96 32.22
CA THR A 990 -14.23 34.95 33.18
C THR A 990 -13.42 33.67 33.03
N THR A 991 -12.98 33.09 34.15
CA THR A 991 -12.20 31.85 34.15
C THR A 991 -12.93 30.71 34.86
N ASP A 992 -12.57 29.47 34.52
CA ASP A 992 -12.99 28.30 35.30
C ASP A 992 -12.15 28.15 36.58
N ALA A 993 -12.49 27.19 37.44
CA ALA A 993 -11.76 26.93 38.68
C ALA A 993 -10.29 26.49 38.48
N LYS A 994 -9.85 26.23 37.25
CA LYS A 994 -8.47 25.90 36.88
C LYS A 994 -7.73 27.10 36.25
N GLY A 995 -8.38 28.26 36.15
CA GLY A 995 -7.82 29.46 35.55
C GLY A 995 -7.90 29.49 34.01
N ASN A 996 -8.65 28.59 33.36
CA ASN A 996 -8.84 28.66 31.91
C ASN A 996 -9.89 29.72 31.58
N VAL A 997 -9.64 30.54 30.56
CA VAL A 997 -10.61 31.52 30.05
C VAL A 997 -11.85 30.79 29.51
N THR A 998 -13.03 31.17 30.00
CA THR A 998 -14.34 30.62 29.60
C THR A 998 -15.14 31.60 28.76
N ALA A 999 -14.96 32.90 28.99
CA ALA A 999 -15.45 33.97 28.14
C ALA A 999 -14.57 35.22 28.30
N GLU A 1000 -14.38 35.95 27.22
CA GLU A 1000 -13.68 37.22 27.19
C GLU A 1000 -14.49 38.20 26.34
N THR A 1001 -14.84 39.35 26.89
CA THR A 1001 -15.82 40.27 26.28
C THR A 1001 -15.48 41.72 26.57
N LEU A 1002 -15.50 42.53 25.51
CA LEU A 1002 -15.47 43.98 25.60
C LEU A 1002 -16.89 44.54 25.47
N TYR A 1003 -17.43 45.07 26.55
CA TYR A 1003 -18.71 45.76 26.56
C TYR A 1003 -18.50 47.23 26.16
N ILE A 1004 -18.99 47.64 24.99
CA ILE A 1004 -18.92 49.03 24.52
C ILE A 1004 -20.24 49.72 24.84
N LEU A 1005 -20.20 50.86 25.54
CA LEU A 1005 -21.41 51.55 25.96
C LEU A 1005 -22.22 52.09 24.76
N ASN A 1006 -23.55 52.02 24.87
CA ASN A 1006 -24.45 52.52 23.85
C ASN A 1006 -24.36 54.05 23.75
N ASN A 1007 -24.69 54.59 22.57
CA ASN A 1007 -24.68 56.03 22.35
C ASN A 1007 -25.49 56.80 23.42
N GLY A 1008 -24.90 57.85 24.00
CA GLY A 1008 -25.47 58.65 25.07
C GLY A 1008 -25.42 58.01 26.47
N LYS A 1009 -24.68 56.91 26.64
CA LYS A 1009 -24.39 56.27 27.93
C LYS A 1009 -22.92 56.44 28.29
N THR A 1010 -22.65 56.61 29.58
CA THR A 1010 -21.27 56.70 30.09
C THR A 1010 -20.99 55.68 31.19
N LEU A 1011 -19.73 55.49 31.57
CA LEU A 1011 -19.30 54.61 32.66
C LEU A 1011 -20.01 54.97 33.96
N ALA A 1012 -20.38 56.25 34.14
CA ALA A 1012 -21.18 56.71 35.28
C ALA A 1012 -22.60 56.11 35.31
N ASP A 1013 -23.22 55.81 34.16
CA ASP A 1013 -24.57 55.22 34.09
C ASP A 1013 -24.61 53.74 34.49
N VAL A 1014 -23.47 53.05 34.40
CA VAL A 1014 -23.33 51.62 34.72
C VAL A 1014 -22.60 51.39 36.05
N THR A 1015 -22.17 52.47 36.70
CA THR A 1015 -21.56 52.46 38.03
C THR A 1015 -22.65 52.67 39.08
N THR A 1016 -22.89 51.70 39.96
CA THR A 1016 -24.04 51.76 40.90
C THR A 1016 -23.67 51.67 42.37
N ILE A 1017 -22.49 51.16 42.74
CA ILE A 1017 -22.15 50.84 44.14
C ILE A 1017 -20.75 51.35 44.52
N VAL A 1018 -20.67 51.93 45.72
CA VAL A 1018 -19.49 52.43 46.45
C VAL A 1018 -19.62 51.95 47.88
N ASN A 1019 -18.56 51.61 48.62
CA ASN A 1019 -18.63 51.54 50.10
C ASN A 1019 -17.24 51.58 50.75
N ASN A 1020 -17.04 52.01 52.02
CA ASN A 1020 -17.95 52.29 53.14
C ASN A 1020 -17.62 53.65 53.83
N THR A 1021 -17.20 54.66 53.06
CA THR A 1021 -17.09 56.08 53.43
C THR A 1021 -17.24 56.93 52.15
N GLU A 1022 -17.43 58.26 52.27
CA GLU A 1022 -17.61 59.21 51.14
C GLU A 1022 -16.45 59.25 50.10
N THR A 1023 -15.40 58.41 50.25
CA THR A 1023 -14.21 58.33 49.37
C THR A 1023 -13.92 56.94 48.79
N GLY A 1024 -14.86 55.98 48.84
CA GLY A 1024 -14.62 54.57 48.47
C GLY A 1024 -14.56 54.22 46.97
N THR A 1025 -14.07 53.00 46.67
CA THR A 1025 -13.93 52.38 45.34
C THR A 1025 -15.29 52.21 44.64
N LYS A 1026 -15.40 52.67 43.39
CA LYS A 1026 -16.61 52.54 42.54
C LYS A 1026 -16.57 51.19 41.80
N VAL A 1027 -17.70 50.49 41.69
CA VAL A 1027 -17.80 49.24 40.91
C VAL A 1027 -18.87 49.28 39.82
N ILE A 1028 -18.66 48.47 38.77
CA ILE A 1028 -19.61 48.29 37.67
C ILE A 1028 -20.74 47.33 38.08
N ASP A 1029 -21.97 47.72 37.78
CA ASP A 1029 -23.14 46.86 37.84
C ASP A 1029 -23.29 46.09 36.53
N PHE A 1030 -22.98 44.80 36.53
CA PHE A 1030 -23.02 44.01 35.31
C PHE A 1030 -24.42 43.90 34.69
N ASP A 1031 -25.50 44.10 35.46
CA ASP A 1031 -26.85 44.12 34.89
C ASP A 1031 -27.12 45.43 34.15
N LEU A 1032 -26.70 46.56 34.71
CA LEU A 1032 -26.78 47.84 33.99
C LEU A 1032 -25.82 47.90 32.82
N LEU A 1033 -24.61 47.33 32.96
CA LEU A 1033 -23.65 47.22 31.86
C LEU A 1033 -24.31 46.49 30.70
N ARG A 1034 -24.83 45.27 30.91
CA ARG A 1034 -25.48 44.49 29.85
C ARG A 1034 -26.72 45.18 29.26
N ALA A 1035 -27.44 45.99 30.05
CA ALA A 1035 -28.60 46.74 29.55
C ALA A 1035 -28.23 48.00 28.75
N ASN A 1036 -27.05 48.59 28.99
CA ASN A 1036 -26.62 49.86 28.41
C ASN A 1036 -25.40 49.75 27.48
N SER A 1037 -24.96 48.54 27.13
CA SER A 1037 -23.81 48.30 26.27
C SER A 1037 -24.10 47.24 25.20
N VAL A 1038 -23.21 47.16 24.22
CA VAL A 1038 -23.09 46.04 23.29
C VAL A 1038 -21.98 45.12 23.77
N ALA A 1039 -22.29 43.84 23.97
CA ALA A 1039 -21.32 42.82 24.33
C ALA A 1039 -20.55 42.36 23.08
N ASN A 1040 -19.26 42.67 23.01
CA ASN A 1040 -18.40 42.30 21.89
C ASN A 1040 -17.45 41.17 22.31
N VAL A 1041 -17.68 39.97 21.78
CA VAL A 1041 -16.88 38.79 22.09
C VAL A 1041 -15.48 38.92 21.50
N LEU A 1042 -14.47 38.57 22.31
CA LEU A 1042 -13.08 38.44 21.91
C LEU A 1042 -12.78 36.94 21.74
N ASP A 1043 -12.63 36.51 20.49
CA ASP A 1043 -12.50 35.10 20.09
C ASP A 1043 -11.20 34.81 19.32
N GLY A 1044 -10.28 35.77 19.30
CA GLY A 1044 -9.02 35.70 18.55
C GLY A 1044 -9.12 36.08 17.07
N ALA A 1045 -10.33 36.40 16.55
CA ALA A 1045 -10.48 36.94 15.20
C ALA A 1045 -10.19 38.45 15.17
N HIS A 1046 -9.95 39.01 13.98
CA HIS A 1046 -9.85 40.46 13.80
C HIS A 1046 -11.17 41.14 14.17
N LYS A 1047 -11.11 42.13 15.06
CA LYS A 1047 -12.27 42.95 15.48
C LYS A 1047 -11.94 44.44 15.39
N ASN A 1048 -12.97 45.29 15.36
CA ASN A 1048 -12.77 46.75 15.23
C ASN A 1048 -12.08 47.37 16.46
N TYR A 1049 -12.11 46.67 17.58
CA TYR A 1049 -11.67 47.11 18.90
C TYR A 1049 -10.40 46.39 19.39
N ALA A 1050 -9.82 45.49 18.58
CA ALA A 1050 -8.62 44.75 18.92
C ALA A 1050 -7.58 44.91 17.80
N PHE A 1051 -6.32 45.08 18.19
CA PHE A 1051 -5.23 45.41 17.27
C PHE A 1051 -4.09 44.42 17.39
N SER A 1052 -3.52 44.02 16.26
CA SER A 1052 -2.33 43.17 16.20
C SER A 1052 -1.13 43.96 15.71
N LEU A 1053 0.05 43.64 16.24
CA LEU A 1053 1.29 44.36 15.95
C LEU A 1053 2.14 43.53 14.99
N ARG A 1054 2.09 43.85 13.70
CA ARG A 1054 2.77 43.09 12.63
C ARG A 1054 4.23 43.51 12.49
N LYS A 1055 5.16 42.56 12.62
CA LYS A 1055 6.59 42.78 12.42
C LYS A 1055 6.90 43.08 10.96
N ILE A 1056 7.86 43.98 10.72
CA ILE A 1056 8.27 44.36 9.36
C ILE A 1056 9.54 43.63 8.89
N ASN A 1057 10.40 43.20 9.81
CA ASN A 1057 11.63 42.48 9.55
C ASN A 1057 12.00 41.62 10.79
N ASP A 1058 13.04 40.79 10.66
CA ASP A 1058 13.53 39.93 11.75
C ASP A 1058 14.54 40.64 12.70
N GLN A 1059 14.77 41.95 12.59
CA GLN A 1059 15.82 42.69 13.33
C GLN A 1059 15.22 43.67 14.35
N ALA A 1060 15.67 43.61 15.60
CA ALA A 1060 15.41 44.66 16.58
C ALA A 1060 16.20 45.92 16.21
N ASP A 1061 15.52 47.07 16.11
CA ASP A 1061 16.16 48.37 15.84
C ASP A 1061 17.10 48.73 17.03
N GLU A 1062 18.24 49.37 16.76
CA GLU A 1062 19.47 49.39 17.58
C GLU A 1062 19.43 50.11 18.96
N THR A 1063 18.29 50.22 19.66
CA THR A 1063 18.22 50.82 21.01
C THR A 1063 17.38 49.99 21.99
N ALA A 1064 17.93 49.68 23.17
CA ALA A 1064 17.33 48.76 24.16
C ALA A 1064 15.97 49.20 24.77
N ASP A 1065 15.54 50.45 24.58
CA ASP A 1065 14.36 51.03 25.25
C ASP A 1065 13.12 51.15 24.32
N ALA A 1066 13.20 50.67 23.07
CA ALA A 1066 12.15 50.80 22.06
C ALA A 1066 11.89 49.49 21.33
N SER A 1067 10.65 49.28 20.88
CA SER A 1067 10.31 48.12 20.04
C SER A 1067 10.95 48.18 18.65
N GLU A 1068 11.00 47.06 17.94
CA GLU A 1068 11.17 47.06 16.49
C GLU A 1068 10.06 47.87 15.80
N GLY A 1069 10.30 48.25 14.55
CA GLY A 1069 9.25 48.86 13.73
C GLY A 1069 8.13 47.85 13.43
N PHE A 1070 6.88 48.25 13.64
CA PHE A 1070 5.71 47.41 13.36
C PHE A 1070 4.60 48.18 12.65
N LEU A 1071 3.69 47.44 12.03
CA LEU A 1071 2.42 47.96 11.53
C LEU A 1071 1.30 47.59 12.51
N MET A 1072 0.35 48.49 12.72
CA MET A 1072 -0.84 48.21 13.52
C MET A 1072 -1.97 47.69 12.61
N GLU A 1073 -2.32 46.42 12.77
CA GLU A 1073 -3.38 45.73 12.04
C GLU A 1073 -4.70 45.76 12.82
N SER A 1074 -5.81 45.98 12.13
CA SER A 1074 -7.16 45.99 12.68
C SER A 1074 -8.15 45.33 11.70
N ASN A 1075 -9.41 45.20 12.10
CA ASN A 1075 -10.43 44.57 11.29
C ASN A 1075 -10.82 45.39 10.05
N GLY A 1076 -10.83 44.73 8.89
CA GLY A 1076 -11.25 45.25 7.59
C GLY A 1076 -11.62 44.11 6.63
N GLN A 1077 -11.95 44.46 5.38
CA GLN A 1077 -12.28 43.45 4.37
C GLN A 1077 -11.07 42.57 4.06
N GLY A 1078 -11.22 41.25 4.23
CA GLY A 1078 -10.15 40.28 3.97
C GLY A 1078 -9.15 40.10 5.11
N SER A 1079 -9.39 40.72 6.27
CA SER A 1079 -8.60 40.49 7.50
C SER A 1079 -8.59 39.00 7.86
N ALA A 1080 -7.41 38.42 7.91
CA ALA A 1080 -7.15 37.05 8.34
C ALA A 1080 -5.73 36.98 8.91
N ILE A 1081 -5.45 35.98 9.75
CA ILE A 1081 -4.14 35.87 10.39
C ILE A 1081 -3.04 35.75 9.31
N GLY A 1082 -1.99 36.58 9.41
CA GLY A 1082 -0.90 36.58 8.45
C GLY A 1082 -1.24 37.21 7.09
N SER A 1083 -2.50 37.63 6.89
CA SER A 1083 -2.97 38.31 5.68
C SER A 1083 -2.32 39.67 5.53
N PHE A 1084 -2.27 40.16 4.29
CA PHE A 1084 -2.01 41.55 3.95
C PHE A 1084 -3.27 42.30 3.51
N ALA A 1085 -4.37 41.55 3.35
CA ALA A 1085 -5.70 42.11 3.23
C ALA A 1085 -6.27 42.39 4.62
N GLY A 1086 -6.90 43.56 4.79
CA GLY A 1086 -7.38 44.03 6.08
C GLY A 1086 -7.32 45.55 6.18
N ALA A 1087 -7.39 46.07 7.40
CA ALA A 1087 -7.28 47.50 7.69
C ALA A 1087 -6.03 47.78 8.53
N TRP A 1088 -5.25 48.77 8.12
CA TRP A 1088 -3.98 49.11 8.74
C TRP A 1088 -3.96 50.58 9.16
N VAL A 1089 -3.38 50.90 10.31
CA VAL A 1089 -3.28 52.30 10.75
C VAL A 1089 -2.25 53.04 9.89
N LYS A 1090 -2.68 54.15 9.28
CA LYS A 1090 -1.83 55.09 8.54
C LYS A 1090 -1.96 56.50 9.07
N VAL A 1091 -0.98 57.35 8.79
CA VAL A 1091 -1.05 58.79 9.08
C VAL A 1091 -1.21 59.56 7.77
N HIS A 1092 -2.44 59.97 7.47
CA HIS A 1092 -2.79 60.72 6.25
C HIS A 1092 -2.86 62.21 6.56
N ASN A 1093 -1.99 63.02 5.96
CA ASN A 1093 -1.91 64.48 6.24
C ASN A 1093 -1.86 64.83 7.74
N GLY A 1094 -1.20 63.99 8.55
CA GLY A 1094 -1.11 64.16 10.01
C GLY A 1094 -2.34 63.67 10.79
N ILE A 1095 -3.27 62.96 10.17
CA ILE A 1095 -4.44 62.35 10.83
C ILE A 1095 -4.33 60.82 10.78
N PRO A 1096 -4.38 60.12 11.93
CA PRO A 1096 -4.52 58.67 11.97
C PRO A 1096 -5.84 58.21 11.33
N VAL A 1097 -5.73 57.37 10.30
CA VAL A 1097 -6.86 56.77 9.58
C VAL A 1097 -6.53 55.32 9.20
N LEU A 1098 -7.51 54.56 8.73
CA LEU A 1098 -7.29 53.22 8.19
C LEU A 1098 -6.94 53.27 6.70
N ALA A 1099 -5.80 52.70 6.32
CA ALA A 1099 -5.55 52.28 4.94
C ALA A 1099 -6.50 51.10 4.62
N GLN A 1100 -7.30 51.24 3.57
CA GLN A 1100 -8.24 50.21 3.12
C GLN A 1100 -7.98 49.88 1.64
N ILE A 1101 -8.09 48.59 1.29
CA ILE A 1101 -8.06 48.13 -0.09
C ILE A 1101 -9.38 48.55 -0.76
N THR A 1102 -9.34 49.32 -1.85
CA THR A 1102 -10.54 49.57 -2.65
C THR A 1102 -10.77 48.37 -3.59
N PRO A 1103 -11.92 47.66 -3.52
CA PRO A 1103 -12.14 46.49 -4.35
C PRO A 1103 -12.55 46.93 -5.76
N THR A 1104 -11.59 46.95 -6.68
CA THR A 1104 -11.90 46.91 -8.12
C THR A 1104 -11.26 45.69 -8.74
N GLY A 1105 -12.02 44.59 -8.69
CA GLY A 1105 -12.12 43.58 -9.76
C GLY A 1105 -10.87 42.78 -10.15
N ASP A 1106 -10.95 41.49 -9.80
CA ASP A 1106 -10.29 40.34 -10.42
C ASP A 1106 -8.80 40.09 -10.16
N HIS A 1107 -8.54 38.84 -9.76
CA HIS A 1107 -7.38 38.38 -9.00
C HIS A 1107 -6.41 37.60 -9.89
N GLU A 1108 -5.28 38.20 -10.24
CA GLU A 1108 -4.04 37.44 -10.53
C GLU A 1108 -2.76 38.24 -10.20
N ASP A 1109 -2.85 39.55 -9.90
CA ASP A 1109 -1.68 40.37 -9.60
C ASP A 1109 -1.95 41.42 -8.50
N ILE A 1110 -2.02 40.95 -7.25
CA ILE A 1110 -2.20 41.78 -6.03
C ILE A 1110 -0.97 42.66 -5.74
N SER A 1111 0.09 42.57 -6.55
CA SER A 1111 1.37 43.21 -6.23
C SER A 1111 1.39 44.74 -6.36
N ALA A 1112 0.41 45.36 -7.01
CA ALA A 1112 0.27 46.83 -7.00
C ALA A 1112 -0.49 47.31 -5.75
N SER A 1113 -1.59 46.66 -5.39
CA SER A 1113 -2.49 47.12 -4.31
C SER A 1113 -2.00 46.78 -2.90
N ILE A 1114 -1.34 45.64 -2.68
CA ILE A 1114 -0.71 45.32 -1.38
C ILE A 1114 0.50 46.22 -1.15
N ASN A 1115 1.36 46.40 -2.17
CA ASN A 1115 2.48 47.33 -2.05
C ASN A 1115 1.98 48.75 -1.80
N GLU A 1116 0.90 49.17 -2.44
CA GLU A 1116 0.27 50.45 -2.17
C GLU A 1116 -0.26 50.56 -0.73
N VAL A 1117 -0.93 49.55 -0.19
CA VAL A 1117 -1.45 49.57 1.18
C VAL A 1117 -0.35 49.50 2.23
N ILE A 1118 0.64 48.62 2.08
CA ILE A 1118 1.79 48.51 3.00
C ILE A 1118 2.65 49.79 2.95
N ASN A 1119 2.88 50.36 1.76
CA ASN A 1119 3.59 51.63 1.62
C ASN A 1119 2.79 52.82 2.19
N GLN A 1120 1.47 52.70 2.27
CA GLN A 1120 0.60 53.70 2.89
C GLN A 1120 0.49 53.54 4.40
N SER A 1121 0.66 52.32 4.95
CA SER A 1121 0.64 52.05 6.39
C SER A 1121 1.79 52.75 7.11
N GLN A 1122 1.53 53.22 8.32
CA GLN A 1122 2.54 53.88 9.12
C GLN A 1122 3.33 52.84 9.92
N VAL A 1123 4.66 52.91 9.85
CA VAL A 1123 5.55 52.17 10.75
C VAL A 1123 5.56 52.88 12.10
N PHE A 1124 5.17 52.14 13.14
CA PHE A 1124 5.15 52.58 14.54
C PHE A 1124 6.20 51.84 15.36
N HIS A 1125 6.49 52.40 16.52
CA HIS A 1125 7.30 51.84 17.60
C HIS A 1125 6.55 52.06 18.90
N PHE A 1126 6.83 51.27 19.93
CA PHE A 1126 6.36 51.52 21.29
C PHE A 1126 7.52 51.57 22.28
N GLY A 1127 7.30 52.26 23.40
CA GLY A 1127 8.21 52.26 24.55
C GLY A 1127 7.40 52.35 25.84
N GLN A 1128 7.87 51.68 26.89
CA GLN A 1128 7.23 51.68 28.20
C GLN A 1128 7.33 53.06 28.87
N THR A 1129 6.32 53.44 29.65
CA THR A 1129 6.32 54.72 30.39
C THR A 1129 5.58 54.59 31.72
N ASP A 1130 5.97 55.42 32.71
CA ASP A 1130 5.28 55.55 34.00
C ASP A 1130 4.21 56.65 33.99
N GLU A 1131 3.97 57.30 32.85
CA GLU A 1131 2.91 58.29 32.70
C GLU A 1131 1.52 57.66 32.87
N THR A 1132 0.60 58.38 33.52
CA THR A 1132 -0.78 57.92 33.66
C THR A 1132 -1.54 58.14 32.34
N PRO A 1133 -2.20 57.12 31.76
CA PRO A 1133 -3.06 57.27 30.59
C PRO A 1133 -4.31 58.07 30.94
N THR A 1134 -4.27 59.40 30.78
CA THR A 1134 -5.38 60.29 31.12
C THR A 1134 -5.92 61.02 29.89
N GLU A 1135 -7.10 61.62 30.04
CA GLU A 1135 -7.67 62.52 29.04
C GLU A 1135 -6.70 63.66 28.67
N ASN A 1136 -6.67 64.00 27.39
CA ASN A 1136 -5.94 65.15 26.89
C ASN A 1136 -6.91 66.32 26.66
N GLU A 1137 -7.40 66.93 27.74
CA GLU A 1137 -8.39 68.03 27.70
C GLU A 1137 -7.83 69.32 27.04
N GLY A 1138 -6.50 69.44 26.93
CA GLY A 1138 -5.82 70.63 26.41
C GLY A 1138 -4.80 70.31 25.33
N VAL A 1139 -5.21 70.22 24.06
CA VAL A 1139 -4.24 70.25 22.97
C VAL A 1139 -3.63 71.66 22.90
N LYS A 1140 -2.35 71.79 23.23
CA LYS A 1140 -1.61 73.05 23.08
C LYS A 1140 -1.41 73.36 21.60
N THR A 1141 -2.32 74.11 21.01
CA THR A 1141 -2.02 74.85 19.78
C THR A 1141 -1.11 76.01 20.17
N THR A 1142 0.17 75.98 19.76
CA THR A 1142 0.95 77.22 19.82
C THR A 1142 0.26 78.24 18.93
N GLU A 1143 -0.26 79.32 19.52
CA GLU A 1143 -0.95 80.40 18.81
C GLU A 1143 -0.10 80.94 17.66
N VAL A 1144 1.23 80.85 17.78
CA VAL A 1144 2.20 81.27 16.77
C VAL A 1144 2.56 80.12 15.83
N SER A 1145 2.27 80.27 14.53
CA SER A 1145 2.74 79.35 13.48
C SER A 1145 3.67 80.04 12.49
N VAL A 1146 4.74 79.34 12.08
CA VAL A 1146 5.70 79.82 11.07
C VAL A 1146 5.73 78.82 9.91
N SER A 1147 5.26 79.25 8.76
CA SER A 1147 5.25 78.49 7.50
C SER A 1147 6.03 79.23 6.41
N VAL A 1148 6.30 78.57 5.29
CA VAL A 1148 7.08 79.13 4.18
C VAL A 1148 6.30 79.02 2.88
N ILE A 1149 6.40 80.08 2.07
CA ILE A 1149 5.99 80.10 0.67
C ILE A 1149 7.22 80.49 -0.17
N PRO A 1150 7.23 80.29 -1.50
CA PRO A 1150 8.35 80.71 -2.34
C PRO A 1150 8.74 82.18 -2.07
N GLY A 1151 9.99 82.41 -1.65
CA GLY A 1151 10.53 83.74 -1.33
C GLY A 1151 10.02 84.44 -0.06
N ALA A 1152 9.27 83.78 0.84
CA ALA A 1152 8.79 84.42 2.08
C ALA A 1152 8.49 83.44 3.24
N VAL A 1153 8.51 83.98 4.47
CA VAL A 1153 8.00 83.34 5.69
C VAL A 1153 6.63 83.90 6.00
N VAL A 1154 5.65 83.04 6.27
CA VAL A 1154 4.32 83.42 6.76
C VAL A 1154 4.24 83.11 8.25
N VAL A 1155 4.05 84.13 9.07
CA VAL A 1155 3.87 84.01 10.52
C VAL A 1155 2.42 84.30 10.88
N LYS A 1156 1.73 83.37 11.56
CA LYS A 1156 0.35 83.55 12.05
C LYS A 1156 0.32 83.57 13.57
N GLY A 1157 -0.66 84.29 14.14
CA GLY A 1157 -0.91 84.41 15.59
C GLY A 1157 0.23 85.05 16.40
N ALA A 1158 1.08 85.83 15.75
CA ALA A 1158 2.13 86.64 16.37
C ALA A 1158 1.77 88.13 16.45
N GLU A 1159 0.48 88.50 16.38
CA GLU A 1159 0.05 89.89 16.44
C GLU A 1159 0.50 90.55 17.74
N GLY A 1160 1.20 91.67 17.64
CA GLY A 1160 1.86 92.38 18.75
C GLY A 1160 3.23 91.82 19.18
N LYS A 1161 3.67 90.67 18.65
CA LYS A 1161 4.98 90.05 18.96
C LYS A 1161 6.06 90.46 17.95
N THR A 1162 7.31 90.57 18.42
CA THR A 1162 8.48 90.82 17.57
C THR A 1162 8.91 89.54 16.86
N VAL A 1163 9.06 89.58 15.53
CA VAL A 1163 9.61 88.50 14.71
C VAL A 1163 10.96 88.92 14.16
N ALA A 1164 12.02 88.21 14.53
CA ALA A 1164 13.37 88.37 14.02
C ALA A 1164 13.76 87.16 13.15
N ILE A 1165 14.09 87.40 11.90
CA ILE A 1165 14.60 86.41 10.96
C ILE A 1165 16.11 86.62 10.78
N SER A 1166 16.92 85.57 10.91
CA SER A 1166 18.36 85.59 10.67
C SER A 1166 18.83 84.50 9.71
N ASN A 1167 19.98 84.67 9.06
CA ASN A 1167 20.60 83.62 8.24
C ASN A 1167 21.46 82.65 9.09
N VAL A 1168 22.06 81.64 8.45
CA VAL A 1168 22.97 80.67 9.10
C VAL A 1168 24.20 81.26 9.77
N LEU A 1169 24.54 82.53 9.48
CA LEU A 1169 25.65 83.26 10.09
C LEU A 1169 25.18 84.18 11.23
N GLY A 1170 23.90 84.13 11.62
CA GLY A 1170 23.32 84.97 12.67
C GLY A 1170 23.05 86.42 12.25
N GLN A 1171 23.15 86.75 10.96
CA GLN A 1171 22.84 88.09 10.46
C GLN A 1171 21.33 88.27 10.33
N THR A 1172 20.79 89.35 10.88
CA THR A 1172 19.37 89.70 10.80
C THR A 1172 18.96 90.04 9.37
N ILE A 1173 18.01 89.27 8.82
CA ILE A 1173 17.36 89.47 7.52
C ILE A 1173 16.12 90.36 7.68
N ALA A 1174 15.33 90.14 8.73
CA ALA A 1174 14.15 90.93 9.07
C ALA A 1174 14.00 91.02 10.59
N ASN A 1175 13.51 92.13 11.12
CA ASN A 1175 13.15 92.28 12.53
C ASN A 1175 11.98 93.25 12.62
N THR A 1176 10.78 92.73 12.83
CA THR A 1176 9.54 93.52 12.77
C THR A 1176 8.55 93.05 13.82
N VAL A 1177 7.78 93.99 14.37
CA VAL A 1177 6.58 93.66 15.13
C VAL A 1177 5.47 93.34 14.15
N ILE A 1178 4.78 92.22 14.36
CA ILE A 1178 3.67 91.79 13.50
C ILE A 1178 2.40 92.48 13.98
N THR A 1179 1.71 93.19 13.09
CA THR A 1179 0.51 93.97 13.45
C THR A 1179 -0.80 93.33 12.97
N SER A 1180 -0.76 92.08 12.52
CA SER A 1180 -1.93 91.36 12.02
C SER A 1180 -1.86 89.90 12.44
N SER A 1181 -3.02 89.25 12.54
CA SER A 1181 -3.15 87.82 12.85
C SER A 1181 -2.41 86.90 11.87
N GLU A 1182 -2.04 87.38 10.68
CA GLU A 1182 -1.19 86.73 9.70
C GLU A 1182 -0.30 87.78 9.00
N ALA A 1183 1.00 87.52 8.92
CA ALA A 1183 1.97 88.40 8.25
C ALA A 1183 2.95 87.60 7.38
N THR A 1184 3.17 88.08 6.16
CA THR A 1184 4.12 87.51 5.21
C THR A 1184 5.37 88.39 5.14
N ILE A 1185 6.53 87.81 5.44
CA ILE A 1185 7.83 88.48 5.47
C ILE A 1185 8.71 87.89 4.36
N SER A 1186 8.99 88.70 3.33
CA SER A 1186 9.87 88.28 2.24
C SER A 1186 11.29 88.02 2.72
N VAL A 1187 11.87 86.90 2.28
CA VAL A 1187 13.22 86.46 2.67
C VAL A 1187 13.91 85.80 1.47
N PRO A 1188 15.24 85.95 1.32
CA PRO A 1188 15.98 85.28 0.24
C PRO A 1188 15.96 83.75 0.35
N ALA A 1189 16.13 83.06 -0.78
CA ALA A 1189 16.26 81.60 -0.83
C ALA A 1189 17.46 81.13 0.03
N GLY A 1190 17.26 80.07 0.81
CA GLY A 1190 18.25 79.55 1.76
C GLY A 1190 17.67 79.15 3.12
N ILE A 1191 18.56 78.80 4.07
CA ILE A 1191 18.18 78.47 5.45
C ILE A 1191 18.14 79.75 6.28
N VAL A 1192 17.00 80.00 6.91
CA VAL A 1192 16.78 81.13 7.82
C VAL A 1192 16.26 80.63 9.17
N PHE A 1193 16.51 81.39 10.23
CA PHE A 1193 16.00 81.15 11.59
C PHE A 1193 15.03 82.25 11.94
N VAL A 1194 13.79 81.88 12.27
CA VAL A 1194 12.69 82.80 12.59
C VAL A 1194 12.44 82.72 14.09
N ALA A 1195 12.86 83.74 14.83
CA ALA A 1195 12.58 83.89 16.25
C ALA A 1195 11.35 84.78 16.44
N VAL A 1196 10.34 84.28 17.15
CA VAL A 1196 9.17 85.07 17.57
C VAL A 1196 9.29 85.33 19.07
N GLU A 1197 8.99 86.56 19.49
CA GLU A 1197 9.04 86.97 20.89
C GLU A 1197 8.19 86.05 21.78
N GLY A 1198 8.84 85.41 22.76
CA GLY A 1198 8.21 84.44 23.66
C GLY A 1198 8.17 82.99 23.14
N GLU A 1199 8.64 82.72 21.92
CA GLU A 1199 8.65 81.39 21.30
C GLU A 1199 10.09 80.92 20.98
N SER A 1200 10.25 79.61 20.78
CA SER A 1200 11.52 79.05 20.30
C SER A 1200 11.76 79.40 18.83
N ALA A 1201 13.02 79.66 18.46
CA ALA A 1201 13.38 80.01 17.08
C ALA A 1201 13.19 78.82 16.12
N VAL A 1202 12.51 79.06 15.01
CA VAL A 1202 12.15 78.05 14.00
C VAL A 1202 13.12 78.12 12.83
N LYS A 1203 13.74 76.99 12.47
CA LYS A 1203 14.51 76.87 11.23
C LYS A 1203 13.55 76.73 10.03
N ALA A 1204 13.71 77.56 9.01
CA ALA A 1204 12.90 77.59 7.80
C ALA A 1204 13.79 77.50 6.55
N ILE A 1205 13.34 76.74 5.54
CA ILE A 1205 14.01 76.60 4.24
C ILE A 1205 13.18 77.33 3.20
N ILE A 1206 13.74 78.39 2.63
CA ILE A 1206 13.10 79.19 1.58
C ILE A 1206 13.56 78.65 0.23
N LYS A 1207 12.59 78.21 -0.57
CA LYS A 1207 12.80 77.76 -1.95
C LYS A 1207 12.87 78.95 -2.90
#